data_AF-A0A1R1QW78-F1
#
_entry.id   AF-A0A1R1QW78-F1
#
_cell.length_a   1.000
_cell.length_b   1.000
_cell.length_c   1.000
_cell.angle_alpha   90.00
_cell.angle_beta   90.00
_cell.angle_gamma   90.00
#
_symmetry.space_group_name_H-M   'P 1'
#
loop_
_entity.id
_entity.type
_entity.pdbx_description
1 polymer ?
#
loop_
_entity_poly.entity_id
_entity_poly.type
_entity_poly.pdbx_seq_one_letter_code
_entity_poly.pdbx_strand_id
1 'polypeptide(L)'
;MSNKIEEKLNSLYKQRALIESFVATSSAEESIGSWYLPNNQNITVDENYKIKKDDSGVTYLSFDEKNRDFTFGPNKNPFKLDNDTYYISFEGIKSEGIEATFFVLFYNNQKEKVRTESLLLNESKSITVDNEEKFVRFAIRLKGKGFLDIKKLAVNNTVLWNNIKKTKLKYIDNTLWCIPALPNINYNKLNKELKFQLKNDQHIYLSYKELNENFDVKPNFPLELEGEAFFVSFKGEKDRTLDVNLSIIFYSHQKKICVEQVALNQNKKINVPKGSICARLAIRVAGSGSVSFEKISIDGKEFWNPYLFEQNPMSEIFDYNVKINMNMFRSKLDNMVTYNQGKDVISSFLIGEQYKQFYIEKIAFTDSDGDLDVKQKHTYEFFLGASIKGDLRLDLFVEGYDDYDRIEIHQIKANQATKVQFNDNTKKIRLFFRVQGKGYLTNISLGINEREVEYTKRLKVALDPKDWFYSKKSLLLTKKEDELIGEITKQTNQKQYLSYKENNNKFSIPPKNNLIDIKSEYKYEFYFRAQMSEGIELIPMIVGYANDKKIQVYQLKVNDVTFYKPQKSVNKIRITVRVGGAGEFCIEEFEIRESSSVSDNTTPEWIAKREVEQMNLLPSKKISELKMAVIFDEFTRASFSEECKLIQFTPDNWLEVLTRDTPDILMVESAWNGNNGSWFKRVGDYGEEQNKALFDLIKWCNAKNIPTVFWNKEDPVHYNRFINTAKKFDYIFTTDEDMVPFYKKEVGHENVYSLPFAAQPKIHNPIKIQSERINKACFAGSYYRLHEERSIDMDRILDIAKDFGLDIYDRNYEKTSAGLMPNHCFPEKYKENIKGSLKYYEIDKAYKGYKVMINVNTVKNSPTMFSRRVFEGLACGTPVISTYAKGVNNLLGDLVYISEDEQDIKDAFQFLLNSEEHYRKKAMKGIREVLKNHTYTQRLNKIVDEIGLNFRSELPRVTVLGFANSKEEFHNLVKKFEKQTYQNKELCILIDLFPGYLKLFNSYNNKNVKTFIKSYFHNYQNIKEWLNTPYCAYFSSNDYYGENYLLDLMLSTTFTDSEVIGKRNHFAYIDNKLVESHANTEYEYVHNLEIASSVFKMDIFSKENLSDLLSNIEKGKDFSGYYKQGSRLFSNDKFNYVQNGESITAIEQLKQIEI
;
A
#
# COMPACT_ATOMS: atom_id res chain seq x y z
N MET A 1 -3.32 -25.11 20.84
CA MET A 1 -3.15 -24.20 19.69
C MET A 1 -3.15 -22.71 20.08
N SER A 2 -3.79 -22.26 21.17
CA SER A 2 -3.83 -20.83 21.54
C SER A 2 -2.47 -20.22 21.91
N ASN A 3 -1.56 -20.97 22.54
CA ASN A 3 -0.25 -20.43 22.96
C ASN A 3 0.66 -19.97 21.79
N LYS A 4 0.56 -20.60 20.61
CA LYS A 4 1.33 -20.18 19.41
C LYS A 4 0.85 -18.85 18.83
N ILE A 5 -0.41 -18.48 19.04
CA ILE A 5 -1.01 -17.24 18.52
C ILE A 5 -0.63 -16.06 19.42
N GLU A 6 -0.54 -16.30 20.73
CA GLU A 6 -0.17 -15.29 21.74
C GLU A 6 1.32 -14.92 21.66
N GLU A 7 2.19 -15.91 21.42
CA GLU A 7 3.61 -15.68 21.12
C GLU A 7 3.81 -14.92 19.79
N LYS A 8 2.99 -15.21 18.77
CA LYS A 8 2.96 -14.52 17.48
C LYS A 8 2.56 -13.04 17.62
N LEU A 9 1.53 -12.74 18.41
CA LEU A 9 1.09 -11.37 18.69
C LEU A 9 2.16 -10.58 19.45
N ASN A 10 2.77 -11.16 20.48
CA ASN A 10 3.77 -10.48 21.30
C ASN A 10 5.09 -10.18 20.55
N SER A 11 5.48 -11.01 19.59
CA SER A 11 6.60 -10.76 18.67
C SER A 11 6.32 -9.57 17.74
N LEU A 12 5.13 -9.56 17.12
CA LEU A 12 4.69 -8.51 16.19
C LEU A 12 4.51 -7.14 16.86
N TYR A 13 4.00 -7.10 18.10
CA TYR A 13 3.88 -5.85 18.86
C TYR A 13 5.24 -5.22 19.22
N LYS A 14 6.27 -6.03 19.48
CA LYS A 14 7.62 -5.54 19.75
C LYS A 14 8.29 -4.96 18.50
N GLN A 15 8.06 -5.55 17.33
CA GLN A 15 8.55 -5.00 16.05
C GLN A 15 7.84 -3.68 15.67
N ARG A 16 6.53 -3.58 15.94
CA ARG A 16 5.73 -2.37 15.68
C ARG A 16 6.23 -1.15 16.46
N ALA A 17 6.54 -1.32 17.74
CA ALA A 17 7.05 -0.24 18.60
C ALA A 17 8.43 0.28 18.15
N LEU A 18 9.24 -0.56 17.50
CA LEU A 18 10.54 -0.19 16.93
C LEU A 18 10.39 0.56 15.60
N ILE A 19 9.51 0.11 14.69
CA ILE A 19 9.33 0.69 13.34
C ILE A 19 8.66 2.08 13.39
N GLU A 20 7.71 2.30 14.30
CA GLU A 20 7.01 3.60 14.44
C GLU A 20 7.94 4.72 14.97
N SER A 21 9.13 4.40 15.47
CA SER A 21 10.08 5.36 16.06
C SER A 21 11.10 5.98 15.08
N PHE A 22 11.25 5.46 13.85
CA PHE A 22 12.38 5.80 12.95
C PHE A 22 12.06 6.63 11.69
N VAL A 23 10.79 6.89 11.35
CA VAL A 23 10.40 7.46 10.02
C VAL A 23 10.47 9.00 9.93
N ALA A 24 11.01 9.70 10.94
CA ALA A 24 11.15 11.15 10.89
C ALA A 24 12.54 11.54 10.34
N THR A 25 12.62 11.84 9.02
CA THR A 25 13.42 12.91 8.36
C THR A 25 14.06 12.49 7.03
N SER A 26 13.61 13.09 5.92
CA SER A 26 14.45 13.86 4.97
C SER A 26 13.70 14.13 3.65
N SER A 27 13.69 15.38 3.21
CA SER A 27 13.33 15.78 1.84
C SER A 27 14.38 16.79 1.35
N ALA A 28 14.76 16.69 0.07
CA ALA A 28 15.73 17.59 -0.57
C ALA A 28 15.05 18.91 -0.97
N GLU A 29 15.72 20.04 -0.71
CA GLU A 29 15.21 21.41 -0.92
C GLU A 29 16.07 22.20 -1.93
N GLU A 30 15.46 23.14 -2.66
CA GLU A 30 16.13 24.02 -3.61
C GLU A 30 16.91 25.15 -2.91
N SER A 31 18.06 25.53 -3.49
CA SER A 31 18.92 26.58 -2.96
C SER A 31 19.42 27.54 -4.04
N ILE A 32 19.45 28.85 -3.73
CA ILE A 32 20.16 29.86 -4.52
C ILE A 32 21.49 30.13 -3.83
N GLY A 33 22.58 29.54 -4.32
CA GLY A 33 23.84 29.53 -3.57
C GLY A 33 23.63 28.87 -2.20
N SER A 34 23.95 29.59 -1.11
CA SER A 34 23.76 29.13 0.27
C SER A 34 22.40 29.50 0.88
N TRP A 35 21.46 30.02 0.10
CA TRP A 35 20.11 30.36 0.55
C TRP A 35 19.12 29.25 0.22
N TYR A 36 18.56 28.61 1.25
CA TYR A 36 17.53 27.57 1.12
C TYR A 36 16.15 28.19 1.03
N LEU A 37 15.41 27.79 0.01
CA LEU A 37 14.03 28.20 -0.21
C LEU A 37 13.08 27.10 0.26
N PRO A 38 11.95 27.46 0.89
CA PRO A 38 10.93 26.47 1.20
C PRO A 38 10.40 25.92 -0.10
N ASN A 39 10.16 24.61 -0.12
CA ASN A 39 9.67 23.89 -1.29
C ASN A 39 8.20 24.27 -1.56
N ASN A 40 8.01 25.49 -2.09
CA ASN A 40 6.71 26.13 -2.23
C ASN A 40 6.62 26.73 -3.63
N GLN A 41 5.66 26.25 -4.42
CA GLN A 41 5.49 26.57 -5.84
C GLN A 41 5.30 28.05 -6.16
N ASN A 42 4.98 28.83 -5.14
CA ASN A 42 4.67 30.24 -5.26
C ASN A 42 5.91 31.12 -5.12
N ILE A 43 7.11 30.56 -4.93
CA ILE A 43 8.36 31.29 -5.10
C ILE A 43 9.13 30.66 -6.24
N THR A 44 9.40 31.47 -7.26
CA THR A 44 10.27 31.13 -8.37
C THR A 44 11.47 32.07 -8.36
N VAL A 45 12.56 31.59 -8.94
CA VAL A 45 13.78 32.38 -9.11
C VAL A 45 14.00 32.46 -10.60
N ASP A 46 13.95 33.66 -11.15
CA ASP A 46 14.20 33.83 -12.58
C ASP A 46 15.68 33.63 -12.92
N GLU A 47 15.97 33.63 -14.21
CA GLU A 47 17.31 33.43 -14.74
C GLU A 47 18.32 34.56 -14.41
N ASN A 48 17.87 35.66 -13.81
CA ASN A 48 18.70 36.74 -13.26
C ASN A 48 18.75 36.70 -11.71
N TYR A 49 18.38 35.57 -11.11
CA TYR A 49 18.30 35.37 -9.66
C TYR A 49 17.32 36.31 -8.95
N LYS A 50 16.30 36.78 -9.67
CA LYS A 50 15.21 37.57 -9.11
C LYS A 50 14.18 36.64 -8.50
N ILE A 51 13.90 36.83 -7.22
CA ILE A 51 12.91 36.04 -6.50
C ILE A 51 11.53 36.60 -6.85
N LYS A 52 10.70 35.82 -7.53
CA LYS A 52 9.31 36.15 -7.80
C LYS A 52 8.43 35.32 -6.87
N LYS A 53 7.55 36.00 -6.15
CA LYS A 53 6.57 35.39 -5.25
C LYS A 53 5.17 35.65 -5.77
N ASP A 54 4.41 34.59 -6.00
CA ASP A 54 3.13 34.63 -6.72
C ASP A 54 1.89 34.54 -5.82
N ASP A 55 2.08 34.37 -4.50
CA ASP A 55 1.01 34.39 -3.48
C ASP A 55 1.15 35.58 -2.50
N SER A 56 0.12 35.84 -1.68
CA SER A 56 0.11 36.89 -0.66
C SER A 56 0.63 36.45 0.72
N GLY A 57 0.99 35.18 0.89
CA GLY A 57 1.42 34.56 2.15
C GLY A 57 2.78 35.04 2.67
N VAL A 58 3.28 34.43 3.75
CA VAL A 58 4.60 34.71 4.31
C VAL A 58 5.55 33.55 4.00
N THR A 59 6.75 33.86 3.53
CA THR A 59 7.75 32.86 3.20
C THR A 59 9.12 33.26 3.72
N TYR A 60 9.89 32.31 4.24
CA TYR A 60 11.24 32.55 4.76
C TYR A 60 12.29 31.80 3.94
N LEU A 61 13.28 32.53 3.43
CA LEU A 61 14.51 31.97 2.89
C LEU A 61 15.51 31.90 4.05
N SER A 62 16.21 30.78 4.22
CA SER A 62 17.19 30.58 5.30
C SER A 62 18.60 30.42 4.75
N PHE A 63 19.59 31.05 5.38
CA PHE A 63 20.99 30.97 4.95
C PHE A 63 21.73 29.83 5.66
N ASP A 64 22.41 28.97 4.89
CA ASP A 64 23.28 27.85 5.32
C ASP A 64 22.63 26.89 6.34
N GLU A 65 21.29 26.90 6.46
CA GLU A 65 20.49 26.05 7.36
C GLU A 65 19.13 25.71 6.73
N LYS A 66 18.73 24.44 6.79
CA LYS A 66 17.50 23.92 6.16
C LYS A 66 16.28 23.97 7.10
N ASN A 67 16.51 23.85 8.40
CA ASN A 67 15.43 23.95 9.38
C ASN A 67 14.85 25.38 9.35
N ARG A 68 13.54 25.57 9.17
CA ARG A 68 12.90 26.91 9.21
C ARG A 68 12.16 27.19 10.51
N ASP A 69 12.22 26.27 11.47
CA ASP A 69 11.85 26.57 12.84
C ASP A 69 12.98 27.38 13.49
N PHE A 70 12.73 28.67 13.64
CA PHE A 70 13.68 29.62 14.20
C PHE A 70 13.73 29.60 15.73
N THR A 71 12.93 28.76 16.40
CA THR A 71 13.05 28.54 17.85
C THR A 71 14.31 27.75 18.21
N PHE A 72 14.81 26.92 17.28
CA PHE A 72 16.05 26.16 17.44
C PHE A 72 17.25 26.86 16.80
N GLY A 73 18.40 26.83 17.48
CA GLY A 73 19.66 27.34 16.96
C GLY A 73 20.23 26.51 15.80
N PRO A 74 21.27 27.02 15.10
CA PRO A 74 21.77 26.40 13.88
C PRO A 74 22.56 25.11 14.13
N ASN A 75 22.56 24.22 13.14
CA ASN A 75 23.43 23.05 13.08
C ASN A 75 24.88 23.43 12.73
N LYS A 76 25.04 24.44 11.88
CA LYS A 76 26.34 25.00 11.46
C LYS A 76 26.33 26.51 11.66
N ASN A 77 27.33 27.04 12.37
CA ASN A 77 27.41 28.48 12.62
C ASN A 77 28.02 29.17 11.38
N PRO A 78 27.28 30.04 10.67
CA PRO A 78 27.78 30.67 9.45
C PRO A 78 28.87 31.71 9.71
N PHE A 79 28.91 32.29 10.92
CA PHE A 79 29.91 33.28 11.33
C PHE A 79 30.39 32.98 12.74
N LYS A 80 31.66 33.28 13.01
CA LYS A 80 32.17 33.34 14.37
C LYS A 80 31.80 34.69 14.98
N LEU A 81 31.13 34.67 16.13
CA LEU A 81 30.75 35.85 16.88
C LEU A 81 31.85 36.19 17.89
N ASP A 82 32.59 37.28 17.67
CA ASP A 82 33.78 37.64 18.47
C ASP A 82 33.57 38.94 19.29
N ASN A 83 32.37 39.17 19.87
CA ASN A 83 32.01 40.37 20.65
C ASN A 83 32.26 41.73 19.94
N ASP A 84 32.18 41.73 18.61
CA ASP A 84 32.38 42.91 17.77
C ASP A 84 31.05 43.51 17.27
N THR A 85 31.15 44.71 16.69
CA THR A 85 30.03 45.34 15.97
C THR A 85 30.07 44.96 14.48
N TYR A 86 28.97 44.43 13.96
CA TYR A 86 28.81 44.01 12.57
C TYR A 86 27.98 45.02 11.79
N TYR A 87 28.47 45.42 10.62
CA TYR A 87 27.75 46.27 9.68
C TYR A 87 27.00 45.42 8.67
N ILE A 88 25.69 45.61 8.54
CA ILE A 88 24.84 44.85 7.64
C ILE A 88 24.24 45.78 6.60
N SER A 89 24.33 45.42 5.32
CA SER A 89 23.69 46.12 4.21
C SER A 89 22.77 45.18 3.44
N PHE A 90 21.50 45.56 3.26
CA PHE A 90 20.53 44.82 2.44
C PHE A 90 19.95 45.74 1.37
N GLU A 91 20.46 45.67 0.14
CA GLU A 91 20.13 46.55 -0.97
C GLU A 91 19.49 45.76 -2.13
N GLY A 92 18.43 46.29 -2.72
CA GLY A 92 17.74 45.65 -3.83
C GLY A 92 16.52 46.40 -4.34
N ILE A 93 15.86 45.82 -5.32
CA ILE A 93 14.65 46.37 -5.96
C ILE A 93 13.51 45.39 -5.76
N LYS A 94 12.35 45.88 -5.30
CA LYS A 94 11.13 45.08 -5.16
C LYS A 94 9.96 45.73 -5.88
N SER A 95 8.95 44.94 -6.26
CA SER A 95 7.66 45.48 -6.70
C SER A 95 6.81 45.95 -5.52
N GLU A 96 5.83 46.83 -5.76
CA GLU A 96 4.98 47.42 -4.69
C GLU A 96 4.27 46.38 -3.81
N GLY A 97 3.80 45.27 -4.38
CA GLY A 97 3.01 44.25 -3.67
C GLY A 97 3.76 43.26 -2.76
N ILE A 98 5.09 43.36 -2.65
CA ILE A 98 5.91 42.46 -1.82
C ILE A 98 6.77 43.24 -0.84
N GLU A 99 6.84 42.78 0.39
CA GLU A 99 7.74 43.25 1.44
C GLU A 99 8.86 42.23 1.66
N ALA A 100 10.09 42.72 1.78
CA ALA A 100 11.26 41.91 2.06
C ALA A 100 11.96 42.43 3.32
N THR A 101 12.13 41.54 4.30
CA THR A 101 12.79 41.85 5.58
C THR A 101 13.91 40.84 5.81
N PHE A 102 15.13 41.31 6.04
CA PHE A 102 16.26 40.47 6.44
C PHE A 102 16.33 40.38 7.96
N PHE A 103 16.44 39.16 8.48
CA PHE A 103 16.51 38.84 9.90
C PHE A 103 17.87 38.26 10.27
N VAL A 104 18.39 38.71 11.41
CA VAL A 104 19.59 38.20 12.07
C VAL A 104 19.15 37.67 13.44
N LEU A 105 19.28 36.37 13.66
CA LEU A 105 18.80 35.71 14.87
C LEU A 105 19.98 35.20 15.69
N PHE A 106 20.08 35.61 16.96
CA PHE A 106 21.16 35.24 17.87
C PHE A 106 20.70 34.18 18.88
N TYR A 107 21.59 33.24 19.19
CA TYR A 107 21.33 32.11 20.07
C TYR A 107 22.45 31.93 21.11
N ASN A 108 22.11 31.41 22.29
CA ASN A 108 23.06 31.15 23.39
C ASN A 108 23.84 29.83 23.20
N ASN A 109 24.71 29.49 24.16
CA ASN A 109 25.48 28.23 24.15
C ASN A 109 24.62 26.96 24.12
N GLN A 110 23.38 27.02 24.62
CA GLN A 110 22.42 25.91 24.60
C GLN A 110 21.58 25.87 23.31
N LYS A 111 21.88 26.74 22.34
CA LYS A 111 21.15 26.93 21.07
C LYS A 111 19.71 27.42 21.24
N GLU A 112 19.42 28.10 22.35
CA GLU A 112 18.13 28.77 22.57
C GLU A 112 18.20 30.20 22.01
N LYS A 113 17.11 30.66 21.38
CA LYS A 113 17.07 31.98 20.75
C LYS A 113 17.05 33.09 21.79
N VAL A 114 18.05 33.97 21.74
CA VAL A 114 18.21 35.11 22.67
C VAL A 114 17.56 36.36 22.10
N ARG A 115 17.90 36.71 20.85
CA ARG A 115 17.50 37.97 20.23
C ARG A 115 17.29 37.83 18.73
N THR A 116 16.53 38.75 18.15
CA THR A 116 16.36 38.86 16.70
C THR A 116 16.42 40.33 16.31
N GLU A 117 17.26 40.64 15.33
CA GLU A 117 17.37 41.93 14.68
C GLU A 117 16.84 41.84 13.25
N SER A 118 16.32 42.95 12.71
CA SER A 118 15.76 42.98 11.37
C SER A 118 16.09 44.27 10.62
N LEU A 119 16.24 44.16 9.30
CA LEU A 119 16.45 45.27 8.37
C LEU A 119 15.45 45.16 7.21
N LEU A 120 14.88 46.28 6.79
CA LEU A 120 14.09 46.35 5.56
C LEU A 120 15.01 46.44 4.34
N LEU A 121 14.45 46.17 3.15
CA LEU A 121 15.18 46.34 1.90
C LEU A 121 15.59 47.80 1.70
N ASN A 122 16.85 48.01 1.31
CA ASN A 122 17.57 49.27 1.18
C ASN A 122 17.95 49.95 2.50
N GLU A 123 18.00 49.20 3.60
CA GLU A 123 18.56 49.66 4.86
C GLU A 123 19.97 49.10 5.11
N SER A 124 20.70 49.83 5.95
CA SER A 124 21.93 49.34 6.56
C SER A 124 21.93 49.63 8.06
N LYS A 125 22.50 48.71 8.85
CA LYS A 125 22.47 48.78 10.32
C LYS A 125 23.76 48.23 10.91
N SER A 126 24.24 48.86 11.97
CA SER A 126 25.30 48.31 12.82
C SER A 126 24.69 47.54 13.97
N ILE A 127 25.15 46.31 14.22
CA ILE A 127 24.65 45.42 15.28
C ILE A 127 25.82 45.01 16.16
N THR A 128 25.76 45.33 17.45
CA THR A 128 26.72 44.86 18.45
C THR A 128 26.24 43.55 19.06
N VAL A 129 27.15 42.58 19.17
CA VAL A 129 26.89 41.24 19.68
C VAL A 129 27.24 41.16 21.17
N ASP A 130 26.33 40.59 21.97
CA ASP A 130 26.49 40.47 23.42
C ASP A 130 27.22 39.16 23.81
N ASN A 131 27.79 39.12 25.02
CA ASN A 131 28.57 38.02 25.56
C ASN A 131 27.81 36.68 25.60
N GLU A 132 26.49 36.71 25.71
CA GLU A 132 25.63 35.52 25.77
C GLU A 132 25.28 34.96 24.37
N GLU A 133 25.53 35.73 23.30
CA GLU A 133 25.22 35.37 21.92
C GLU A 133 26.39 34.60 21.29
N LYS A 134 26.15 33.34 20.92
CA LYS A 134 27.20 32.38 20.52
C LYS A 134 26.99 31.82 19.12
N PHE A 135 25.74 31.75 18.67
CA PHE A 135 25.41 31.34 17.31
C PHE A 135 24.50 32.36 16.63
N VAL A 136 24.60 32.45 15.30
CA VAL A 136 23.76 33.34 14.49
C VAL A 136 23.08 32.59 13.35
N ARG A 137 21.87 33.00 12.99
CA ARG A 137 21.16 32.58 11.79
C ARG A 137 20.70 33.78 10.98
N PHE A 138 20.62 33.62 9.67
CA PHE A 138 20.06 34.65 8.79
C PHE A 138 18.84 34.12 8.03
N ALA A 139 17.83 34.97 7.89
CA ALA A 139 16.65 34.67 7.10
C ALA A 139 16.17 35.89 6.33
N ILE A 140 15.56 35.68 5.16
CA ILE A 140 14.82 36.72 4.44
C ILE A 140 13.35 36.33 4.46
N ARG A 141 12.52 37.19 5.05
CA ARG A 141 11.06 37.05 5.04
C ARG A 141 10.49 37.83 3.86
N LEU A 142 9.68 37.15 3.07
CA LEU A 142 8.88 37.71 1.99
C LEU A 142 7.40 37.66 2.37
N LYS A 143 6.72 38.81 2.32
CA LYS A 143 5.27 38.91 2.59
C LYS A 143 4.61 39.63 1.42
N GLY A 144 3.50 39.09 0.92
CA GLY A 144 2.81 39.64 -0.25
C GLY A 144 3.30 39.07 -1.59
N LYS A 145 2.72 39.56 -2.69
CA LYS A 145 2.93 39.07 -4.06
C LYS A 145 3.74 40.07 -4.86
N GLY A 146 4.78 39.60 -5.56
CA GLY A 146 5.64 40.49 -6.31
C GLY A 146 7.00 39.89 -6.59
N PHE A 147 7.97 40.74 -6.93
CA PHE A 147 9.35 40.31 -7.10
C PHE A 147 10.30 41.02 -6.13
N LEU A 148 11.41 40.37 -5.83
CA LEU A 148 12.56 40.88 -5.13
C LEU A 148 13.83 40.56 -5.95
N ASP A 149 14.57 41.60 -6.31
CA ASP A 149 15.89 41.53 -6.94
C ASP A 149 16.92 42.07 -5.93
N ILE A 150 17.65 41.16 -5.28
CA ILE A 150 18.67 41.54 -4.30
C ILE A 150 19.94 41.95 -5.07
N LYS A 151 20.30 43.24 -4.98
CA LYS A 151 21.51 43.77 -5.60
C LYS A 151 22.74 43.52 -4.75
N LYS A 152 22.60 43.64 -3.44
CA LYS A 152 23.67 43.40 -2.49
C LYS A 152 23.09 43.00 -1.14
N LEU A 153 23.60 41.92 -0.58
CA LEU A 153 23.36 41.56 0.80
C LEU A 153 24.71 41.16 1.39
N ALA A 154 25.16 41.88 2.40
CA ALA A 154 26.48 41.68 2.98
C ALA A 154 26.47 41.94 4.49
N VAL A 155 27.33 41.21 5.19
CA VAL A 155 27.69 41.41 6.60
C VAL A 155 29.19 41.69 6.62
N ASN A 156 29.57 42.91 7.01
CA ASN A 156 30.91 43.48 6.84
C ASN A 156 31.38 43.35 5.36
N ASN A 157 32.51 42.68 5.14
CA ASN A 157 33.06 42.45 3.79
C ASN A 157 32.56 41.14 3.15
N THR A 158 31.74 40.35 3.85
CA THR A 158 31.25 39.06 3.38
C THR A 158 29.94 39.23 2.63
N VAL A 159 29.97 38.98 1.33
CA VAL A 159 28.78 39.03 0.45
C VAL A 159 27.99 37.74 0.58
N LEU A 160 26.72 37.85 0.99
CA LEU A 160 25.79 36.73 1.16
C LEU A 160 24.94 36.47 -0.11
N TRP A 161 24.97 37.33 -1.13
CA TRP A 161 24.21 37.19 -2.38
C TRP A 161 25.02 37.65 -3.61
N ASN A 162 25.32 36.77 -4.58
CA ASN A 162 26.24 37.05 -5.70
C ASN A 162 25.59 36.73 -7.07
N ASN A 163 25.50 37.70 -7.98
CA ASN A 163 24.67 37.63 -9.20
C ASN A 163 25.55 37.72 -10.48
N ILE A 164 25.78 36.61 -11.21
CA ILE A 164 26.55 36.62 -12.48
C ILE A 164 25.85 35.76 -13.56
N LYS A 165 25.31 36.42 -14.58
CA LYS A 165 24.72 35.86 -15.81
C LYS A 165 25.70 34.93 -16.57
N LYS A 166 25.34 33.67 -16.86
CA LYS A 166 25.99 32.79 -17.86
C LYS A 166 25.00 31.81 -18.51
N THR A 167 25.23 31.56 -19.80
CA THR A 167 24.48 30.75 -20.78
C THR A 167 24.05 29.36 -20.28
N LYS A 168 22.77 29.00 -20.46
CA LYS A 168 22.18 27.69 -20.12
C LYS A 168 22.68 26.57 -21.05
N LEU A 169 23.82 25.95 -20.71
CA LEU A 169 24.25 24.67 -21.27
C LEU A 169 23.41 23.51 -20.67
N LYS A 170 23.10 22.48 -21.46
CA LYS A 170 22.44 21.23 -21.03
C LYS A 170 23.27 20.01 -21.42
N TYR A 171 23.19 18.90 -20.69
CA TYR A 171 23.88 17.67 -21.09
C TYR A 171 23.29 17.06 -22.36
N ILE A 172 24.13 16.52 -23.24
CA ILE A 172 23.73 15.77 -24.43
C ILE A 172 23.40 14.36 -23.98
N ASP A 173 22.10 14.10 -23.84
CA ASP A 173 21.56 12.79 -23.47
C ASP A 173 22.22 12.26 -22.19
N ASN A 174 22.97 11.19 -22.32
CA ASN A 174 23.56 10.39 -21.26
C ASN A 174 25.10 10.56 -21.22
N THR A 175 25.62 11.57 -21.92
CA THR A 175 27.05 11.91 -21.96
C THR A 175 27.40 12.98 -20.94
N LEU A 176 28.68 13.15 -20.63
CA LEU A 176 29.18 14.26 -19.82
C LEU A 176 29.49 15.51 -20.66
N TRP A 177 29.08 15.53 -21.94
CA TRP A 177 29.21 16.67 -22.82
C TRP A 177 27.98 17.57 -22.69
N CYS A 178 28.23 18.87 -22.57
CA CYS A 178 27.21 19.90 -22.44
C CYS A 178 27.08 20.64 -23.77
N ILE A 179 25.86 20.99 -24.16
CA ILE A 179 25.53 21.72 -25.39
C ILE A 179 24.63 22.92 -25.08
N PRO A 180 24.73 24.03 -25.83
CA PRO A 180 23.78 25.13 -25.70
C PRO A 180 22.33 24.68 -25.93
N ALA A 181 21.41 25.10 -25.06
CA ALA A 181 19.98 24.83 -25.22
C ALA A 181 19.33 25.83 -26.21
N LEU A 182 19.75 25.79 -27.47
CA LEU A 182 19.25 26.68 -28.53
C LEU A 182 18.28 25.94 -29.47
N PRO A 183 17.23 26.61 -29.99
CA PRO A 183 16.23 25.99 -30.85
C PRO A 183 16.76 25.55 -32.23
N ASN A 184 17.93 26.02 -32.64
CA ASN A 184 18.60 25.67 -33.89
C ASN A 184 19.59 24.50 -33.75
N ILE A 185 19.52 23.77 -32.64
CA ILE A 185 20.31 22.58 -32.35
C ILE A 185 19.35 21.44 -31.96
N ASN A 186 19.39 20.34 -32.70
CA ASN A 186 18.56 19.17 -32.41
C ASN A 186 19.42 17.91 -32.25
N TYR A 187 19.19 17.14 -31.20
CA TYR A 187 19.83 15.85 -30.99
C TYR A 187 18.79 14.74 -31.19
N ASN A 188 19.01 13.88 -32.18
CA ASN A 188 18.17 12.72 -32.41
C ASN A 188 18.69 11.53 -31.57
N LYS A 189 17.90 11.16 -30.56
CA LYS A 189 18.22 10.08 -29.63
C LYS A 189 18.29 8.69 -30.28
N LEU A 190 17.56 8.45 -31.38
CA LEU A 190 17.45 7.14 -32.01
C LEU A 190 18.71 6.77 -32.81
N ASN A 191 19.27 7.73 -33.54
CA ASN A 191 20.46 7.53 -34.38
C ASN A 191 21.72 8.24 -33.85
N LYS A 192 21.64 8.90 -32.68
CA LYS A 192 22.73 9.64 -32.01
C LYS A 192 23.35 10.75 -32.88
N GLU A 193 22.54 11.34 -33.75
CA GLU A 193 22.95 12.38 -34.68
C GLU A 193 22.64 13.77 -34.11
N LEU A 194 23.62 14.68 -34.12
CA LEU A 194 23.46 16.09 -33.78
C LEU A 194 23.28 16.90 -35.05
N LYS A 195 22.16 17.63 -35.14
CA LYS A 195 21.83 18.52 -36.25
C LYS A 195 22.00 19.98 -35.82
N PHE A 196 22.74 20.71 -36.62
CA PHE A 196 23.07 22.11 -36.41
C PHE A 196 22.52 22.97 -37.55
N GLN A 197 21.84 24.06 -37.21
CA GLN A 197 21.41 25.11 -38.14
C GLN A 197 22.04 26.44 -37.72
N LEU A 198 23.34 26.59 -37.96
CA LEU A 198 24.11 27.79 -37.64
C LEU A 198 24.28 28.66 -38.89
N LYS A 199 24.15 29.99 -38.75
CA LYS A 199 24.40 30.94 -39.86
C LYS A 199 25.89 30.93 -40.22
N ASN A 200 26.23 31.36 -41.45
CA ASN A 200 27.62 31.58 -41.83
C ASN A 200 28.28 32.53 -40.82
N ASP A 201 29.49 32.18 -40.37
CA ASP A 201 30.29 32.80 -39.29
C ASP A 201 29.90 32.49 -37.83
N GLN A 202 28.84 31.71 -37.58
CA GLN A 202 28.50 31.25 -36.23
C GLN A 202 29.17 29.91 -35.87
N HIS A 203 29.67 29.82 -34.64
CA HIS A 203 30.15 28.58 -34.04
C HIS A 203 29.70 28.46 -32.59
N ILE A 204 29.66 27.23 -32.08
CA ILE A 204 29.33 26.93 -30.69
C ILE A 204 30.37 25.98 -30.10
N TYR A 205 30.34 25.82 -28.78
CA TYR A 205 31.15 24.84 -28.09
C TYR A 205 30.29 23.82 -27.35
N LEU A 206 30.58 22.55 -27.57
CA LEU A 206 30.13 21.49 -26.69
C LEU A 206 31.22 21.29 -25.64
N SER A 207 30.94 21.55 -24.36
CA SER A 207 31.96 21.48 -23.32
C SER A 207 31.86 20.19 -22.50
N TYR A 208 32.98 19.52 -22.24
CA TYR A 208 33.01 18.35 -21.38
C TYR A 208 32.95 18.75 -19.90
N LYS A 209 32.01 18.19 -19.13
CA LYS A 209 31.74 18.40 -17.68
C LYS A 209 31.48 19.83 -17.19
N GLU A 210 31.58 20.84 -18.05
CA GLU A 210 31.57 22.25 -17.66
C GLU A 210 30.33 22.97 -18.19
N LEU A 211 29.54 23.55 -17.27
CA LEU A 211 28.32 24.30 -17.56
C LEU A 211 28.58 25.81 -17.77
N ASN A 212 29.73 26.15 -18.35
CA ASN A 212 30.05 27.51 -18.78
C ASN A 212 30.83 27.46 -20.10
N GLU A 213 30.87 28.54 -20.88
CA GLU A 213 31.70 28.62 -22.10
C GLU A 213 32.88 29.60 -21.94
N ASN A 214 33.15 30.04 -20.71
CA ASN A 214 34.26 30.93 -20.44
C ASN A 214 35.54 30.11 -20.27
N PHE A 215 36.33 30.04 -21.33
CA PHE A 215 37.59 29.31 -21.36
C PHE A 215 38.79 30.12 -20.86
N ASP A 216 38.60 31.37 -20.43
CA ASP A 216 39.68 32.21 -19.89
C ASP A 216 39.91 31.96 -18.40
N VAL A 217 38.97 31.29 -17.73
CA VAL A 217 39.01 30.92 -16.32
C VAL A 217 39.24 29.41 -16.18
N LYS A 218 39.97 29.01 -15.13
CA LYS A 218 40.23 27.60 -14.81
C LYS A 218 38.92 26.78 -14.82
N PRO A 219 38.92 25.56 -15.41
CA PRO A 219 37.79 24.64 -15.28
C PRO A 219 37.52 24.28 -13.81
N ASN A 220 36.23 24.14 -13.47
CA ASN A 220 35.78 23.57 -12.20
C ASN A 220 36.05 22.06 -12.13
N PHE A 221 36.07 21.38 -13.28
CA PHE A 221 36.33 19.95 -13.46
C PHE A 221 37.53 19.76 -14.41
N PRO A 222 38.75 20.08 -13.97
CA PRO A 222 39.94 19.95 -14.80
C PRO A 222 40.20 18.51 -15.25
N LEU A 223 40.69 18.35 -16.48
CA LEU A 223 41.37 17.14 -16.92
C LEU A 223 42.81 17.18 -16.37
N GLU A 224 43.15 16.22 -15.53
CA GLU A 224 44.52 16.04 -15.03
C GLU A 224 45.43 15.55 -16.15
N LEU A 225 46.67 16.04 -16.16
CA LEU A 225 47.65 15.76 -17.20
C LEU A 225 48.67 14.77 -16.64
N GLU A 226 48.69 13.56 -17.17
CA GLU A 226 49.66 12.53 -16.81
C GLU A 226 50.72 12.45 -17.92
N GLY A 227 51.95 12.89 -17.63
CA GLY A 227 53.07 12.82 -18.58
C GLY A 227 53.30 14.06 -19.46
N GLU A 228 54.34 14.02 -20.30
CA GLU A 228 54.78 15.14 -21.14
C GLU A 228 54.07 15.22 -22.50
N ALA A 229 53.35 14.17 -22.91
CA ALA A 229 52.57 14.12 -24.14
C ALA A 229 51.51 13.00 -24.07
N PHE A 230 50.39 13.18 -24.77
CA PHE A 230 49.31 12.20 -24.87
C PHE A 230 48.78 12.07 -26.31
N PHE A 231 48.21 10.92 -26.64
CA PHE A 231 47.59 10.64 -27.94
C PHE A 231 46.08 10.86 -27.89
N VAL A 232 45.58 11.69 -28.81
CA VAL A 232 44.15 11.96 -28.98
C VAL A 232 43.63 11.25 -30.24
N SER A 233 42.51 10.56 -30.10
CA SER A 233 41.74 9.98 -31.21
C SER A 233 40.34 10.58 -31.23
N PHE A 234 39.96 11.18 -32.36
CA PHE A 234 38.64 11.79 -32.54
C PHE A 234 37.98 11.25 -33.81
N LYS A 235 36.91 10.46 -33.69
CA LYS A 235 36.25 9.77 -34.81
C LYS A 235 34.75 10.01 -34.84
N GLY A 236 34.18 10.07 -36.05
CA GLY A 236 32.75 10.22 -36.29
C GLY A 236 32.41 10.48 -37.75
N GLU A 237 31.13 10.65 -38.05
CA GLU A 237 30.64 10.98 -39.39
C GLU A 237 30.03 12.38 -39.38
N LYS A 238 30.29 13.19 -40.40
CA LYS A 238 29.72 14.54 -40.53
C LYS A 238 29.34 14.88 -41.97
N ASP A 239 28.38 15.78 -42.12
CA ASP A 239 28.10 16.43 -43.40
C ASP A 239 29.28 17.30 -43.87
N ARG A 240 29.45 17.40 -45.19
CA ARG A 240 30.56 18.16 -45.82
C ARG A 240 30.56 19.65 -45.44
N THR A 241 29.40 20.20 -45.09
CA THR A 241 29.17 21.62 -44.76
C THR A 241 29.47 21.97 -43.30
N LEU A 242 29.75 20.98 -42.44
CA LEU A 242 30.12 21.19 -41.05
C LEU A 242 31.63 21.21 -40.85
N ASP A 243 32.11 22.14 -40.04
CA ASP A 243 33.46 22.13 -39.48
C ASP A 243 33.41 21.74 -37.99
N VAL A 244 34.18 20.72 -37.61
CA VAL A 244 34.10 20.08 -36.29
C VAL A 244 35.50 19.75 -35.79
N ASN A 245 35.91 20.41 -34.70
CA ASN A 245 37.25 20.27 -34.12
C ASN A 245 37.19 20.08 -32.61
N LEU A 246 37.89 19.07 -32.10
CA LEU A 246 38.10 18.88 -30.66
C LEU A 246 39.22 19.81 -30.19
N SER A 247 38.91 20.69 -29.26
CA SER A 247 39.83 21.64 -28.63
C SER A 247 40.25 21.14 -27.24
N ILE A 248 41.56 21.04 -27.02
CA ILE A 248 42.18 20.78 -25.72
C ILE A 248 42.81 22.08 -25.23
N ILE A 249 42.29 22.61 -24.13
CA ILE A 249 42.62 23.94 -23.62
C ILE A 249 43.46 23.77 -22.35
N PHE A 250 44.71 24.24 -22.35
CA PHE A 250 45.64 24.09 -21.23
C PHE A 250 45.64 25.31 -20.32
N TYR A 251 45.79 25.08 -19.01
CA TYR A 251 45.77 26.13 -17.99
C TYR A 251 46.95 26.04 -17.03
N SER A 252 47.38 27.18 -16.50
CA SER A 252 48.35 27.32 -15.40
C SER A 252 47.96 28.49 -14.51
N HIS A 253 48.06 28.33 -13.18
CA HIS A 253 47.76 29.37 -12.18
C HIS A 253 46.51 30.21 -12.50
N GLN A 254 45.40 29.53 -12.80
CA GLN A 254 44.08 30.08 -13.14
C GLN A 254 43.94 30.79 -14.51
N LYS A 255 44.98 30.82 -15.35
CA LYS A 255 44.93 31.40 -16.70
C LYS A 255 45.08 30.34 -17.78
N LYS A 256 44.36 30.54 -18.88
CA LYS A 256 44.52 29.79 -20.13
C LYS A 256 45.90 30.05 -20.73
N ILE A 257 46.63 28.99 -21.08
CA ILE A 257 47.96 29.07 -21.72
C ILE A 257 47.81 28.98 -23.23
N CYS A 258 47.26 27.87 -23.73
CA CYS A 258 47.07 27.65 -25.16
C CYS A 258 45.93 26.68 -25.43
N VAL A 259 45.59 26.52 -26.72
CA VAL A 259 44.58 25.58 -27.21
C VAL A 259 45.20 24.76 -28.33
N GLU A 260 45.12 23.44 -28.22
CA GLU A 260 45.42 22.50 -29.30
C GLU A 260 44.14 21.98 -29.91
N GLN A 261 44.12 21.82 -31.23
CA GLN A 261 42.96 21.31 -31.96
C GLN A 261 43.27 20.01 -32.70
N VAL A 262 42.26 19.14 -32.75
CA VAL A 262 42.23 17.87 -33.48
C VAL A 262 40.97 17.84 -34.33
N ALA A 263 41.11 17.73 -35.65
CA ALA A 263 39.96 17.64 -36.54
C ALA A 263 39.26 16.28 -36.42
N LEU A 264 37.96 16.23 -36.72
CA LEU A 264 37.21 14.96 -36.74
C LEU A 264 37.84 13.98 -37.75
N ASN A 265 37.95 12.71 -37.35
CA ASN A 265 38.63 11.61 -38.05
C ASN A 265 40.16 11.70 -38.12
N GLN A 266 40.78 12.39 -37.15
CA GLN A 266 42.22 12.42 -36.98
C GLN A 266 42.67 11.81 -35.65
N ASN A 267 43.87 11.23 -35.68
CA ASN A 267 44.63 10.91 -34.49
C ASN A 267 45.82 11.87 -34.41
N LYS A 268 46.03 12.52 -33.27
CA LYS A 268 47.10 13.51 -33.10
C LYS A 268 47.79 13.29 -31.76
N LYS A 269 49.12 13.22 -31.77
CA LYS A 269 49.94 13.30 -30.55
C LYS A 269 50.05 14.76 -30.14
N ILE A 270 49.74 15.08 -28.89
CA ILE A 270 49.79 16.43 -28.33
C ILE A 270 50.82 16.46 -27.21
N ASN A 271 51.81 17.34 -27.33
CA ASN A 271 52.77 17.58 -26.26
C ASN A 271 52.16 18.56 -25.26
N VAL A 272 52.31 18.27 -23.96
CA VAL A 272 51.82 19.13 -22.89
C VAL A 272 52.69 20.40 -22.84
N PRO A 273 52.12 21.60 -23.00
CA PRO A 273 52.88 22.84 -22.92
C PRO A 273 53.54 23.00 -21.54
N LYS A 274 54.81 23.42 -21.52
CA LYS A 274 55.61 23.56 -20.30
C LYS A 274 54.91 24.49 -19.30
N GLY A 275 54.69 24.00 -18.07
CA GLY A 275 54.02 24.75 -16.99
C GLY A 275 52.49 24.59 -16.93
N SER A 276 51.87 23.79 -17.80
CA SER A 276 50.45 23.44 -17.71
C SER A 276 50.17 22.54 -16.50
N ILE A 277 49.14 22.86 -15.72
CA ILE A 277 48.74 22.08 -14.53
C ILE A 277 47.48 21.24 -14.77
N CYS A 278 46.65 21.64 -15.74
CA CYS A 278 45.44 20.93 -16.11
C CYS A 278 44.95 21.35 -17.51
N ALA A 279 44.05 20.56 -18.09
CA ALA A 279 43.38 20.89 -19.34
C ALA A 279 41.85 20.85 -19.24
N ARG A 280 41.18 21.30 -20.30
CA ARG A 280 39.73 21.23 -20.49
C ARG A 280 39.43 20.82 -21.93
N LEU A 281 38.37 20.03 -22.14
CA LEU A 281 37.93 19.60 -23.46
C LEU A 281 36.70 20.36 -23.92
N ALA A 282 36.70 20.80 -25.17
CA ALA A 282 35.54 21.39 -25.84
C ALA A 282 35.51 21.01 -27.33
N ILE A 283 34.36 20.68 -27.88
CA ILE A 283 34.20 20.46 -29.33
C ILE A 283 33.65 21.74 -29.93
N ARG A 284 34.40 22.35 -30.85
CA ARG A 284 33.93 23.49 -31.64
C ARG A 284 33.18 22.97 -32.86
N VAL A 285 31.96 23.47 -33.06
CA VAL A 285 31.13 23.16 -34.23
C VAL A 285 30.77 24.46 -34.95
N ALA A 286 31.00 24.52 -36.26
CA ALA A 286 30.65 25.65 -37.11
C ALA A 286 29.97 25.18 -38.41
N GLY A 287 28.99 25.94 -38.89
CA GLY A 287 28.21 25.61 -40.10
C GLY A 287 26.90 24.87 -39.83
N SER A 288 26.21 24.46 -40.90
CA SER A 288 24.94 23.75 -40.84
C SER A 288 25.05 22.34 -41.41
N GLY A 289 24.43 21.36 -40.75
CA GLY A 289 24.45 19.94 -41.13
C GLY A 289 24.34 19.01 -39.93
N SER A 290 24.58 17.73 -40.16
CA SER A 290 24.58 16.65 -39.17
C SER A 290 25.97 16.14 -38.81
N VAL A 291 26.19 15.77 -37.55
CA VAL A 291 27.37 15.03 -37.09
C VAL A 291 27.00 13.95 -36.09
N SER A 292 27.62 12.78 -36.22
CA SER A 292 27.64 11.70 -35.24
C SER A 292 29.07 11.50 -34.77
N PHE A 293 29.25 11.21 -33.48
CA PHE A 293 30.56 10.94 -32.92
C PHE A 293 30.64 9.47 -32.53
N GLU A 294 31.66 8.80 -33.03
CA GLU A 294 31.95 7.39 -32.76
C GLU A 294 32.84 7.26 -31.51
N LYS A 295 33.91 8.06 -31.44
CA LYS A 295 34.96 7.92 -30.43
C LYS A 295 35.63 9.26 -30.10
N ILE A 296 35.84 9.54 -28.81
CA ILE A 296 36.76 10.58 -28.34
C ILE A 296 37.62 10.00 -27.24
N SER A 297 38.87 9.65 -27.52
CA SER A 297 39.76 9.08 -26.51
C SER A 297 41.10 9.81 -26.38
N ILE A 298 41.60 9.91 -25.15
CA ILE A 298 42.94 10.42 -24.81
C ILE A 298 43.69 9.30 -24.09
N ASP A 299 44.84 8.88 -24.63
CA ASP A 299 45.65 7.73 -24.14
C ASP A 299 44.81 6.48 -23.83
N GLY A 300 43.84 6.19 -24.70
CA GLY A 300 42.95 5.03 -24.58
C GLY A 300 41.73 5.23 -23.67
N LYS A 301 41.68 6.28 -22.85
CA LYS A 301 40.52 6.64 -22.01
C LYS A 301 39.43 7.30 -22.85
N GLU A 302 38.18 6.81 -22.77
CA GLU A 302 37.04 7.28 -23.58
C GLU A 302 36.27 8.43 -22.90
N PHE A 303 35.99 9.49 -23.66
CA PHE A 303 35.37 10.72 -23.18
C PHE A 303 34.02 11.01 -23.83
N TRP A 304 33.68 10.43 -25.00
CA TRP A 304 32.37 10.65 -25.62
C TRP A 304 31.26 9.86 -24.90
N ASN A 305 31.56 8.62 -24.49
CA ASN A 305 30.59 7.70 -23.92
C ASN A 305 31.12 7.00 -22.65
N PRO A 306 31.06 7.64 -21.46
CA PRO A 306 31.72 7.18 -20.23
C PRO A 306 31.01 5.99 -19.52
N TYR A 307 30.14 5.25 -20.22
CA TYR A 307 29.57 3.97 -19.74
C TYR A 307 30.54 2.79 -19.87
N LEU A 308 31.83 3.03 -20.08
CA LEU A 308 32.85 2.04 -19.74
C LEU A 308 32.89 1.96 -18.21
N PHE A 309 32.21 0.94 -17.68
CA PHE A 309 32.38 0.51 -16.31
C PHE A 309 33.79 -0.09 -16.19
N GLU A 310 34.54 0.23 -15.14
CA GLU A 310 35.73 -0.56 -14.81
C GLU A 310 35.24 -1.98 -14.56
N GLN A 311 35.77 -2.95 -15.33
CA GLN A 311 35.58 -4.34 -14.98
C GLN A 311 36.29 -4.55 -13.66
N ASN A 312 35.54 -4.62 -12.56
CA ASN A 312 36.04 -5.28 -11.37
C ASN A 312 35.78 -6.77 -11.59
N PRO A 313 36.79 -7.57 -11.96
CA PRO A 313 36.63 -9.01 -11.89
C PRO A 313 36.32 -9.36 -10.43
N MET A 314 35.22 -10.09 -10.22
CA MET A 314 35.04 -10.83 -8.96
C MET A 314 36.28 -11.72 -8.79
N SER A 315 37.16 -11.35 -7.85
CA SER A 315 38.36 -12.13 -7.53
C SER A 315 38.08 -13.25 -6.53
N GLU A 316 36.84 -13.39 -6.06
CA GLU A 316 36.43 -14.37 -5.06
C GLU A 316 35.80 -15.61 -5.71
N ILE A 317 36.25 -16.78 -5.27
CA ILE A 317 35.69 -18.07 -5.67
C ILE A 317 34.48 -18.33 -4.76
N PHE A 318 33.28 -18.38 -5.36
CA PHE A 318 32.04 -18.70 -4.66
C PHE A 318 31.62 -20.15 -4.92
N ASP A 319 31.06 -20.84 -3.92
CA ASP A 319 30.49 -22.18 -4.10
C ASP A 319 29.35 -22.16 -5.14
N TYR A 320 28.55 -21.09 -5.14
CA TYR A 320 27.55 -20.78 -6.16
C TYR A 320 27.74 -19.36 -6.70
N ASN A 321 27.72 -19.20 -8.02
CA ASN A 321 27.84 -17.89 -8.67
C ASN A 321 26.79 -17.73 -9.77
N VAL A 322 25.85 -16.80 -9.58
CA VAL A 322 24.70 -16.57 -10.46
C VAL A 322 24.83 -15.20 -11.10
N LYS A 323 24.89 -15.14 -12.43
CA LYS A 323 24.76 -13.86 -13.15
C LYS A 323 23.27 -13.49 -13.24
N ILE A 324 22.92 -12.30 -12.76
CA ILE A 324 21.53 -11.82 -12.75
C ILE A 324 21.32 -10.91 -13.94
N ASN A 325 20.40 -11.30 -14.83
CA ASN A 325 20.02 -10.51 -16.00
C ASN A 325 18.60 -9.98 -15.82
N MET A 326 18.38 -8.67 -15.92
CA MET A 326 17.03 -8.09 -15.74
C MET A 326 16.04 -8.41 -16.86
N ASN A 327 16.46 -8.97 -18.00
CA ASN A 327 15.54 -9.60 -18.94
C ASN A 327 14.70 -10.70 -18.27
N MET A 328 15.21 -11.33 -17.21
CA MET A 328 14.48 -12.31 -16.40
C MET A 328 13.26 -11.69 -15.70
N PHE A 329 13.22 -10.36 -15.54
CA PHE A 329 12.16 -9.64 -14.83
C PHE A 329 11.42 -8.64 -15.74
N ARG A 330 11.45 -8.85 -17.06
CA ARG A 330 10.96 -7.91 -18.07
C ARG A 330 9.49 -7.51 -17.89
N SER A 331 8.65 -8.39 -17.36
CA SER A 331 7.23 -8.13 -17.05
C SER A 331 7.03 -7.15 -15.86
N LYS A 332 8.06 -6.93 -15.04
CA LYS A 332 8.03 -6.11 -13.82
C LYS A 332 8.76 -4.77 -13.99
N LEU A 333 9.38 -4.53 -15.15
CA LEU A 333 10.00 -3.26 -15.50
C LEU A 333 8.94 -2.26 -15.97
N ASP A 334 9.15 -0.98 -15.67
CA ASP A 334 8.22 0.11 -16.01
C ASP A 334 8.99 1.38 -16.40
N ASN A 335 8.28 2.50 -16.51
CA ASN A 335 8.90 3.79 -16.87
C ASN A 335 9.88 4.33 -15.83
N MET A 336 9.82 3.84 -14.58
CA MET A 336 10.66 4.28 -13.47
C MET A 336 11.92 3.43 -13.33
N VAL A 337 11.87 2.14 -13.65
CA VAL A 337 13.05 1.26 -13.74
C VAL A 337 13.04 0.57 -15.10
N THR A 338 13.97 1.01 -15.96
CA THR A 338 14.08 0.57 -17.36
C THR A 338 15.33 -0.27 -17.58
N TYR A 339 15.29 -1.18 -18.55
CA TYR A 339 16.44 -2.01 -18.94
C TYR A 339 16.81 -1.81 -20.40
N ASN A 340 18.10 -1.53 -20.66
CA ASN A 340 18.66 -1.42 -21.99
C ASN A 340 19.39 -2.71 -22.37
N GLN A 341 18.74 -3.53 -23.19
CA GLN A 341 19.25 -4.84 -23.62
C GLN A 341 20.59 -4.77 -24.34
N GLY A 342 20.79 -3.77 -25.22
CA GLY A 342 22.00 -3.66 -26.04
C GLY A 342 23.25 -3.28 -25.25
N LYS A 343 23.10 -2.83 -24.00
CA LYS A 343 24.20 -2.39 -23.13
C LYS A 343 24.29 -3.14 -21.81
N ASP A 344 23.32 -4.01 -21.51
CA ASP A 344 23.15 -4.68 -20.21
C ASP A 344 23.15 -3.68 -19.03
N VAL A 345 22.40 -2.58 -19.19
CA VAL A 345 22.31 -1.49 -18.18
C VAL A 345 20.88 -1.27 -17.75
N ILE A 346 20.68 -1.15 -16.44
CA ILE A 346 19.42 -0.75 -15.82
C ILE A 346 19.51 0.72 -15.47
N SER A 347 18.43 1.47 -15.75
CA SER A 347 18.30 2.86 -15.35
C SER A 347 17.14 3.00 -14.39
N SER A 348 17.39 3.58 -13.22
CA SER A 348 16.37 3.91 -12.24
C SER A 348 16.15 5.42 -12.20
N PHE A 349 14.88 5.82 -12.19
CA PHE A 349 14.40 7.19 -12.06
C PHE A 349 13.61 7.41 -10.75
N LEU A 350 13.68 6.45 -9.83
CA LEU A 350 13.00 6.49 -8.52
C LEU A 350 13.47 7.70 -7.70
N ILE A 351 12.53 8.38 -7.05
CA ILE A 351 12.77 9.57 -6.23
C ILE A 351 12.23 9.40 -4.81
N GLY A 352 12.85 10.07 -3.85
CA GLY A 352 12.39 10.06 -2.45
C GLY A 352 12.31 8.66 -1.86
N GLU A 353 11.11 8.31 -1.36
CA GLU A 353 10.81 7.05 -0.69
C GLU A 353 10.41 5.92 -1.68
N GLN A 354 10.50 6.14 -2.99
CA GLN A 354 10.18 5.12 -3.99
C GLN A 354 11.23 4.01 -4.02
N TYR A 355 10.74 2.77 -4.17
CA TYR A 355 11.56 1.58 -4.38
C TYR A 355 10.87 0.63 -5.36
N LYS A 356 11.64 -0.31 -5.91
CA LYS A 356 11.13 -1.45 -6.69
C LYS A 356 11.78 -2.74 -6.22
N GLN A 357 10.98 -3.79 -6.10
CA GLN A 357 11.41 -5.13 -5.70
C GLN A 357 11.36 -6.08 -6.90
N PHE A 358 12.39 -6.91 -7.06
CA PHE A 358 12.52 -7.88 -8.14
C PHE A 358 12.90 -9.25 -7.57
N TYR A 359 11.95 -10.18 -7.55
CA TYR A 359 12.15 -11.56 -7.08
C TYR A 359 12.93 -12.38 -8.11
N ILE A 360 13.92 -13.15 -7.66
CA ILE A 360 14.70 -14.05 -8.50
C ILE A 360 13.87 -15.31 -8.78
N GLU A 361 13.37 -15.46 -10.00
CA GLU A 361 12.43 -16.56 -10.34
C GLU A 361 13.12 -17.92 -10.51
N LYS A 362 14.41 -17.95 -10.91
CA LYS A 362 15.22 -19.17 -11.01
C LYS A 362 16.67 -18.92 -10.63
N ILE A 363 17.20 -19.75 -9.74
CA ILE A 363 18.63 -19.85 -9.44
C ILE A 363 19.15 -21.01 -10.28
N ALA A 364 20.12 -20.77 -11.17
CA ALA A 364 20.53 -21.70 -12.24
C ALA A 364 21.11 -23.07 -11.77
N PHE A 365 21.12 -23.35 -10.47
CA PHE A 365 21.63 -24.59 -9.88
C PHE A 365 20.53 -25.48 -9.23
N THR A 366 19.26 -25.05 -9.25
CA THR A 366 18.12 -25.80 -8.71
C THR A 366 17.03 -25.99 -9.78
N ASP A 367 16.46 -27.19 -9.90
CA ASP A 367 15.36 -27.49 -10.84
C ASP A 367 13.99 -26.93 -10.39
N SER A 368 13.90 -26.29 -9.22
CA SER A 368 12.71 -25.68 -8.60
C SER A 368 12.60 -24.16 -8.87
N ASP A 369 11.44 -23.56 -8.57
CA ASP A 369 11.03 -22.15 -8.79
C ASP A 369 11.84 -21.09 -7.98
N GLY A 370 13.17 -21.17 -7.95
CA GLY A 370 14.05 -20.19 -7.29
C GLY A 370 14.25 -20.41 -5.78
N ASP A 371 13.66 -21.47 -5.21
CA ASP A 371 13.87 -21.87 -3.82
C ASP A 371 15.19 -22.64 -3.67
N LEU A 372 16.11 -22.18 -2.80
CA LEU A 372 17.29 -22.94 -2.38
C LEU A 372 16.98 -23.70 -1.08
N ASP A 373 17.22 -25.01 -1.07
CA ASP A 373 17.07 -25.83 0.13
C ASP A 373 18.18 -25.51 1.15
N VAL A 374 17.78 -25.20 2.38
CA VAL A 374 18.70 -24.85 3.46
C VAL A 374 19.21 -26.11 4.14
N LYS A 375 20.52 -26.30 4.17
CA LYS A 375 21.17 -27.37 4.94
C LYS A 375 21.21 -27.00 6.41
N GLN A 376 20.75 -27.93 7.24
CA GLN A 376 20.87 -27.85 8.69
C GLN A 376 22.34 -27.68 9.09
N LYS A 377 22.59 -26.88 10.13
CA LYS A 377 23.95 -26.64 10.69
C LYS A 377 24.95 -26.06 9.68
N HIS A 378 24.48 -25.24 8.74
CA HIS A 378 25.35 -24.49 7.84
C HIS A 378 25.21 -22.97 8.06
N THR A 379 26.25 -22.25 7.68
CA THR A 379 26.26 -20.79 7.51
C THR A 379 26.39 -20.48 6.03
N TYR A 380 25.68 -19.44 5.60
CA TYR A 380 25.65 -18.99 4.22
C TYR A 380 26.26 -17.60 4.13
N GLU A 381 27.18 -17.37 3.19
CA GLU A 381 27.72 -16.04 2.92
C GLU A 381 27.19 -15.57 1.57
N PHE A 382 26.41 -14.50 1.58
CA PHE A 382 25.83 -13.91 0.39
C PHE A 382 26.64 -12.68 -0.04
N PHE A 383 26.94 -12.58 -1.34
CA PHE A 383 27.58 -11.43 -1.95
C PHE A 383 26.82 -10.99 -3.20
N LEU A 384 26.16 -9.84 -3.15
CA LEU A 384 25.53 -9.24 -4.33
C LEU A 384 26.51 -8.27 -5.01
N GLY A 385 27.20 -8.74 -6.05
CA GLY A 385 28.09 -7.92 -6.88
C GLY A 385 27.30 -7.04 -7.84
N ALA A 386 27.67 -5.76 -7.94
CA ALA A 386 27.01 -4.80 -8.84
C ALA A 386 27.86 -3.56 -9.11
N SER A 387 27.86 -3.08 -10.36
CA SER A 387 28.41 -1.77 -10.72
C SER A 387 27.32 -0.70 -10.65
N ILE A 388 27.41 0.19 -9.65
CA ILE A 388 26.38 1.20 -9.32
C ILE A 388 26.91 2.61 -9.60
N LYS A 389 26.12 3.46 -10.27
CA LYS A 389 26.39 4.90 -10.47
C LYS A 389 25.18 5.76 -10.13
N GLY A 390 25.41 6.98 -9.65
CA GLY A 390 24.37 7.91 -9.21
C GLY A 390 24.03 7.72 -7.73
N ASP A 391 22.83 8.15 -7.32
CA ASP A 391 22.32 7.99 -5.95
C ASP A 391 21.57 6.64 -5.78
N LEU A 392 21.76 5.72 -6.73
CA LEU A 392 21.11 4.42 -6.75
C LEU A 392 21.64 3.53 -5.62
N ARG A 393 20.73 2.82 -4.96
CA ARG A 393 21.02 1.78 -3.98
C ARG A 393 20.44 0.46 -4.44
N LEU A 394 21.17 -0.62 -4.17
CA LEU A 394 20.78 -1.99 -4.45
C LEU A 394 21.00 -2.83 -3.19
N ASP A 395 19.96 -3.54 -2.77
CA ASP A 395 20.01 -4.48 -1.65
C ASP A 395 19.46 -5.85 -2.09
N LEU A 396 20.01 -6.94 -1.57
CA LEU A 396 19.43 -8.27 -1.63
C LEU A 396 18.65 -8.55 -0.35
N PHE A 397 17.49 -9.16 -0.50
CA PHE A 397 16.70 -9.71 0.59
C PHE A 397 16.63 -11.23 0.47
N VAL A 398 16.77 -11.89 1.60
CA VAL A 398 16.75 -13.35 1.74
C VAL A 398 15.64 -13.72 2.72
N GLU A 399 14.57 -14.31 2.21
CA GLU A 399 13.41 -14.75 2.99
C GLU A 399 13.54 -16.24 3.32
N GLY A 400 13.44 -16.62 4.59
CA GLY A 400 13.45 -18.01 5.04
C GLY A 400 12.04 -18.54 5.30
N TYR A 401 11.74 -19.74 4.77
CA TYR A 401 10.45 -20.41 4.86
C TYR A 401 10.56 -21.78 5.54
N ASP A 402 9.52 -22.14 6.29
CA ASP A 402 9.25 -23.55 6.62
C ASP A 402 8.44 -24.23 5.48
N ASP A 403 7.63 -25.25 5.77
CA ASP A 403 6.81 -25.92 4.75
C ASP A 403 5.70 -25.02 4.16
N TYR A 404 5.27 -23.97 4.88
CA TYR A 404 4.09 -23.18 4.52
C TYR A 404 4.28 -21.67 4.67
N ASP A 405 5.02 -21.22 5.69
CA ASP A 405 5.07 -19.83 6.12
C ASP A 405 6.48 -19.25 6.07
N ARG A 406 6.57 -17.94 5.77
CA ARG A 406 7.81 -17.17 5.96
C ARG A 406 8.05 -16.98 7.45
N ILE A 407 9.23 -17.37 7.92
CA ILE A 407 9.60 -17.34 9.35
C ILE A 407 10.73 -16.36 9.65
N GLU A 408 11.52 -15.97 8.64
CA GLU A 408 12.59 -14.97 8.81
C GLU A 408 12.89 -14.21 7.51
N ILE A 409 13.59 -13.08 7.65
CA ILE A 409 14.03 -12.25 6.52
C ILE A 409 15.32 -11.51 6.86
N HIS A 410 16.25 -11.48 5.90
CA HIS A 410 17.57 -10.84 6.01
C HIS A 410 17.80 -9.86 4.86
N GLN A 411 18.42 -8.72 5.13
CA GLN A 411 18.90 -7.75 4.13
C GLN A 411 20.43 -7.84 4.01
N ILE A 412 20.91 -7.83 2.77
CA ILE A 412 22.31 -7.92 2.35
C ILE A 412 22.60 -6.73 1.44
N LYS A 413 23.58 -5.88 1.80
CA LYS A 413 23.93 -4.68 1.03
C LYS A 413 24.76 -5.08 -0.21
N ALA A 414 24.53 -4.41 -1.35
CA ALA A 414 25.34 -4.67 -2.54
C ALA A 414 26.84 -4.40 -2.30
N ASN A 415 27.68 -5.19 -2.95
CA ASN A 415 29.14 -5.19 -2.85
C ASN A 415 29.69 -5.41 -1.43
N GLN A 416 28.91 -6.08 -0.56
CA GLN A 416 29.32 -6.47 0.78
C GLN A 416 29.01 -7.95 1.03
N ALA A 417 30.03 -8.74 1.38
CA ALA A 417 29.84 -10.13 1.76
C ALA A 417 29.20 -10.18 3.16
N THR A 418 28.06 -10.85 3.26
CA THR A 418 27.30 -10.91 4.51
C THR A 418 26.95 -12.35 4.83
N LYS A 419 27.37 -12.78 6.02
CA LYS A 419 27.06 -14.12 6.53
C LYS A 419 25.66 -14.14 7.15
N VAL A 420 24.93 -15.21 6.92
CA VAL A 420 23.59 -15.50 7.42
C VAL A 420 23.58 -16.93 7.97
N GLN A 421 22.98 -17.09 9.16
CA GLN A 421 22.67 -18.41 9.70
C GLN A 421 21.16 -18.46 9.90
N PHE A 422 20.49 -19.33 9.15
CA PHE A 422 19.04 -19.49 9.18
C PHE A 422 18.58 -20.24 10.44
N ASN A 423 17.29 -20.11 10.75
CA ASN A 423 16.64 -20.90 11.79
C ASN A 423 16.59 -22.39 11.42
N ASP A 424 16.58 -23.26 12.43
CA ASP A 424 16.54 -24.72 12.23
C ASP A 424 15.28 -25.22 11.52
N ASN A 425 14.17 -24.48 11.59
CA ASN A 425 12.94 -24.83 10.87
C ASN A 425 12.90 -24.26 9.44
N THR A 426 13.91 -23.48 9.04
CA THR A 426 14.03 -22.97 7.67
C THR A 426 14.43 -24.11 6.76
N LYS A 427 13.55 -24.40 5.82
CA LYS A 427 13.73 -25.46 4.82
C LYS A 427 14.14 -24.89 3.48
N LYS A 428 13.62 -23.72 3.14
CA LYS A 428 13.81 -23.06 1.83
C LYS A 428 14.05 -21.58 2.00
N ILE A 429 14.80 -21.00 1.07
CA ILE A 429 14.94 -19.55 0.97
C ILE A 429 14.48 -19.01 -0.37
N ARG A 430 13.94 -17.79 -0.35
CA ARG A 430 13.61 -17.00 -1.54
C ARG A 430 14.41 -15.70 -1.54
N LEU A 431 14.78 -15.28 -2.74
CA LEU A 431 15.66 -14.13 -2.94
C LEU A 431 14.96 -13.06 -3.77
N PHE A 432 15.11 -11.80 -3.37
CA PHE A 432 14.70 -10.65 -4.20
C PHE A 432 15.64 -9.47 -3.99
N PHE A 433 15.74 -8.59 -4.99
CA PHE A 433 16.51 -7.36 -4.88
C PHE A 433 15.61 -6.15 -4.76
N ARG A 434 16.06 -5.15 -4.01
CA ARG A 434 15.42 -3.85 -3.90
C ARG A 434 16.29 -2.78 -4.56
N VAL A 435 15.70 -2.03 -5.49
CA VAL A 435 16.31 -0.86 -6.13
C VAL A 435 15.67 0.41 -5.57
N GLN A 436 16.49 1.38 -5.20
CA GLN A 436 16.08 2.70 -4.74
C GLN A 436 16.95 3.78 -5.39
N GLY A 437 16.39 4.99 -5.57
CA GLY A 437 17.13 6.17 -6.01
C GLY A 437 17.41 6.21 -7.52
N LYS A 438 18.01 7.31 -7.96
CA LYS A 438 18.24 7.59 -9.37
C LYS A 438 19.66 7.24 -9.78
N GLY A 439 19.81 6.47 -10.86
CA GLY A 439 21.13 6.09 -11.33
C GLY A 439 21.13 4.91 -12.30
N TYR A 440 22.29 4.28 -12.44
CA TYR A 440 22.51 3.18 -13.36
C TYR A 440 23.14 1.98 -12.66
N LEU A 441 22.77 0.79 -13.11
CA LEU A 441 23.23 -0.49 -12.56
C LEU A 441 23.61 -1.45 -13.70
N THR A 442 24.76 -2.13 -13.58
CA THR A 442 25.19 -3.20 -14.50
C THR A 442 26.01 -4.26 -13.76
N ASN A 443 26.38 -5.35 -14.45
CA ASN A 443 27.21 -6.44 -13.94
C ASN A 443 26.68 -7.02 -12.62
N ILE A 444 25.37 -7.28 -12.54
CA ILE A 444 24.78 -7.85 -11.33
C ILE A 444 25.12 -9.34 -11.26
N SER A 445 25.69 -9.76 -10.13
CA SER A 445 25.98 -11.16 -9.82
C SER A 445 25.67 -11.47 -8.37
N LEU A 446 25.34 -12.72 -8.08
CA LEU A 446 25.13 -13.22 -6.73
C LEU A 446 26.09 -14.37 -6.48
N GLY A 447 27.02 -14.16 -5.55
CA GLY A 447 27.86 -15.19 -4.96
C GLY A 447 27.24 -15.74 -3.68
N ILE A 448 27.30 -17.06 -3.48
CA ILE A 448 26.90 -17.73 -2.24
C ILE A 448 27.99 -18.72 -1.85
N ASN A 449 28.50 -18.63 -0.61
CA ASN A 449 29.30 -19.69 0.00
C ASN A 449 28.49 -20.42 1.06
N GLU A 450 28.70 -21.72 1.16
CA GLU A 450 28.05 -22.60 2.12
C GLU A 450 29.12 -23.30 2.97
N ARG A 451 29.08 -23.11 4.28
CA ARG A 451 30.06 -23.69 5.22
C ARG A 451 29.34 -24.34 6.39
N GLU A 452 29.75 -25.55 6.77
CA GLU A 452 29.25 -26.21 7.98
C GLU A 452 29.60 -25.36 9.23
N VAL A 453 28.71 -25.33 10.23
CA VAL A 453 28.91 -24.56 11.46
C VAL A 453 30.05 -25.17 12.26
N GLU A 454 31.15 -24.42 12.40
CA GLU A 454 32.26 -24.80 13.28
C GLU A 454 31.95 -24.44 14.74
N TYR A 455 32.04 -25.45 15.62
CA TYR A 455 31.90 -25.24 17.07
C TYR A 455 33.26 -24.90 17.67
N THR A 456 33.39 -23.68 18.15
CA THR A 456 34.62 -23.15 18.78
C THR A 456 34.90 -23.77 20.15
N LYS A 457 33.87 -24.16 20.92
CA LYS A 457 34.01 -24.91 22.18
C LYS A 457 32.89 -25.93 22.37
N ARG A 458 33.18 -27.02 23.09
CA ARG A 458 32.20 -28.01 23.56
C ARG A 458 32.43 -28.32 25.03
N LEU A 459 31.37 -28.30 25.83
CA LEU A 459 31.37 -28.61 27.25
C LEU A 459 30.33 -29.69 27.54
N LYS A 460 30.79 -30.90 27.89
CA LYS A 460 29.93 -31.96 28.40
C LYS A 460 29.74 -31.78 29.90
N VAL A 461 28.49 -31.64 30.35
CA VAL A 461 28.14 -31.54 31.76
C VAL A 461 28.27 -32.92 32.39
N ALA A 462 29.04 -33.03 33.47
CA ALA A 462 29.24 -34.31 34.15
C ALA A 462 27.95 -34.78 34.85
N LEU A 463 27.55 -36.02 34.58
CA LEU A 463 26.37 -36.67 35.14
C LEU A 463 26.74 -37.56 36.33
N ASP A 464 27.51 -36.98 37.26
CA ASP A 464 27.91 -37.64 38.52
C ASP A 464 27.18 -36.97 39.70
N PRO A 465 26.45 -37.70 40.56
CA PRO A 465 25.73 -37.14 41.71
C PRO A 465 26.57 -36.21 42.59
N LYS A 466 27.90 -36.39 42.67
CA LYS A 466 28.78 -35.52 43.46
C LYS A 466 28.91 -34.10 42.91
N ASP A 467 28.67 -33.91 41.61
CA ASP A 467 28.75 -32.63 40.93
C ASP A 467 27.44 -31.86 40.95
N TRP A 468 26.35 -32.42 41.52
CA TRP A 468 25.04 -31.79 41.57
C TRP A 468 24.61 -31.51 43.01
N PHE A 469 24.23 -30.28 43.29
CA PHE A 469 23.66 -29.90 44.57
C PHE A 469 22.13 -30.04 44.56
N TYR A 470 21.60 -30.78 45.54
CA TYR A 470 20.18 -31.07 45.67
C TYR A 470 19.77 -31.33 47.13
N SER A 471 18.46 -31.37 47.38
CA SER A 471 17.90 -31.69 48.70
C SER A 471 17.82 -33.22 48.90
N LYS A 472 18.75 -33.77 49.67
CA LYS A 472 18.79 -35.21 50.01
C LYS A 472 17.58 -35.71 50.84
N LYS A 473 16.71 -34.81 51.32
CA LYS A 473 15.51 -35.17 52.10
C LYS A 473 14.36 -35.68 51.23
N SER A 474 14.35 -35.35 49.95
CA SER A 474 13.20 -35.51 49.06
C SER A 474 13.55 -36.03 47.67
N LEU A 475 14.84 -36.09 47.34
CA LEU A 475 15.35 -36.55 46.07
C LEU A 475 16.63 -37.37 46.34
N LEU A 476 16.73 -38.54 45.74
CA LEU A 476 17.92 -39.37 45.74
C LEU A 476 18.54 -39.34 44.34
N LEU A 477 19.84 -39.07 44.23
CA LEU A 477 20.56 -39.18 42.95
C LEU A 477 21.58 -40.31 43.01
N THR A 478 21.57 -41.17 42.00
CA THR A 478 22.53 -42.25 41.79
C THR A 478 23.12 -42.16 40.38
N LYS A 479 24.24 -42.84 40.16
CA LYS A 479 24.89 -42.93 38.84
C LYS A 479 24.76 -44.36 38.33
N LYS A 480 24.38 -44.51 37.07
CA LYS A 480 24.42 -45.79 36.34
C LYS A 480 25.17 -45.54 35.03
N GLU A 481 26.33 -46.19 34.87
CA GLU A 481 27.23 -45.94 33.74
C GLU A 481 27.56 -44.45 33.58
N ASP A 482 27.15 -43.80 32.49
CA ASP A 482 27.34 -42.35 32.24
C ASP A 482 26.07 -41.52 32.47
N GLU A 483 25.03 -42.11 33.05
CA GLU A 483 23.72 -41.49 33.26
C GLU A 483 23.49 -41.10 34.73
N LEU A 484 22.74 -40.02 34.94
CA LEU A 484 22.32 -39.53 36.26
C LEU A 484 20.88 -39.92 36.52
N ILE A 485 20.66 -40.85 37.44
CA ILE A 485 19.34 -41.32 37.84
C ILE A 485 18.88 -40.54 39.07
N GLY A 486 17.63 -40.07 39.05
CA GLY A 486 17.00 -39.43 40.19
C GLY A 486 15.65 -40.05 40.54
N GLU A 487 15.42 -40.26 41.83
CA GLU A 487 14.17 -40.79 42.36
C GLU A 487 13.60 -39.84 43.43
N ILE A 488 12.33 -39.47 43.28
CA ILE A 488 11.58 -38.70 44.29
C ILE A 488 10.69 -39.66 45.08
N THR A 489 11.08 -39.95 46.32
CA THR A 489 10.43 -40.98 47.15
C THR A 489 9.14 -40.52 47.87
N LYS A 490 8.78 -39.24 47.81
CA LYS A 490 7.52 -38.68 48.38
C LYS A 490 6.97 -37.54 47.52
N GLN A 491 5.64 -37.51 47.33
CA GLN A 491 4.95 -36.37 46.69
C GLN A 491 5.19 -35.11 47.53
N THR A 492 5.90 -34.13 46.99
CA THR A 492 6.12 -32.85 47.66
C THR A 492 5.58 -31.71 46.80
N ASN A 493 4.79 -30.80 47.41
CA ASN A 493 4.34 -29.56 46.75
C ASN A 493 5.48 -28.51 46.60
N GLN A 494 6.71 -28.85 46.97
CA GLN A 494 7.87 -27.94 46.94
C GLN A 494 8.76 -28.21 45.72
N LYS A 495 9.04 -27.15 44.95
CA LYS A 495 9.91 -27.19 43.76
C LYS A 495 11.33 -27.63 44.15
N GLN A 496 11.80 -28.75 43.61
CA GLN A 496 13.16 -29.26 43.80
C GLN A 496 14.08 -28.74 42.70
N TYR A 497 15.36 -28.51 43.02
CA TYR A 497 16.35 -28.04 42.06
C TYR A 497 17.65 -28.83 42.21
N LEU A 498 18.23 -29.17 41.06
CA LEU A 498 19.57 -29.69 40.89
C LEU A 498 20.44 -28.54 40.36
N SER A 499 21.50 -28.15 41.05
CA SER A 499 22.44 -27.13 40.53
C SER A 499 23.82 -27.74 40.29
N TYR A 500 24.36 -27.60 39.07
CA TYR A 500 25.61 -28.24 38.67
C TYR A 500 26.85 -27.45 39.15
N LYS A 501 27.82 -28.13 39.77
CA LYS A 501 29.05 -27.61 40.40
C LYS A 501 28.84 -26.42 41.34
N GLU A 502 27.69 -26.41 42.00
CA GLU A 502 27.33 -25.42 42.99
C GLU A 502 27.13 -26.08 44.34
N ASN A 503 27.04 -25.29 45.40
CA ASN A 503 26.84 -25.78 46.77
C ASN A 503 25.53 -25.28 47.40
N ASN A 504 24.66 -24.69 46.60
CA ASN A 504 23.38 -24.12 47.03
C ASN A 504 22.41 -24.00 45.86
N ASN A 505 21.11 -23.89 46.17
CA ASN A 505 20.03 -23.58 45.21
C ASN A 505 19.51 -22.13 45.39
N LYS A 506 20.33 -21.21 45.92
CA LYS A 506 19.98 -19.79 46.07
C LYS A 506 20.37 -19.03 44.80
N PHE A 507 19.41 -18.86 43.89
CA PHE A 507 19.63 -18.18 42.60
C PHE A 507 19.84 -16.66 42.69
N SER A 508 19.72 -16.06 43.88
CA SER A 508 20.13 -14.67 44.11
C SER A 508 21.64 -14.51 44.26
N ILE A 509 22.38 -15.61 44.43
CA ILE A 509 23.84 -15.64 44.59
C ILE A 509 24.45 -16.19 43.30
N PRO A 510 25.35 -15.44 42.62
CA PRO A 510 26.01 -15.91 41.40
C PRO A 510 26.87 -17.16 41.64
N PRO A 511 27.16 -17.95 40.59
CA PRO A 511 28.05 -19.09 40.69
C PRO A 511 29.47 -18.65 41.10
N LYS A 512 30.15 -19.48 41.91
CA LYS A 512 31.51 -19.17 42.39
C LYS A 512 32.55 -19.31 41.28
N ASN A 513 32.38 -20.32 40.43
CA ASN A 513 33.26 -20.61 39.30
C ASN A 513 32.46 -20.49 38.00
N ASN A 514 33.08 -19.91 36.97
CA ASN A 514 32.47 -19.88 35.65
C ASN A 514 32.60 -21.26 34.99
N LEU A 515 31.46 -21.90 34.72
CA LEU A 515 31.39 -23.18 34.00
C LEU A 515 31.89 -23.05 32.55
N ILE A 516 31.55 -21.92 31.93
CA ILE A 516 32.00 -21.50 30.60
C ILE A 516 32.13 -19.97 30.62
N ASP A 517 33.14 -19.44 29.95
CA ASP A 517 33.31 -17.99 29.75
C ASP A 517 32.31 -17.53 28.68
N ILE A 518 31.12 -17.16 29.12
CA ILE A 518 30.00 -16.88 28.24
C ILE A 518 30.09 -15.46 27.67
N LYS A 519 29.92 -15.36 26.36
CA LYS A 519 30.14 -14.12 25.62
C LYS A 519 28.94 -13.78 24.76
N SER A 520 28.56 -12.51 24.75
CA SER A 520 27.34 -12.04 24.07
C SER A 520 27.40 -12.14 22.54
N GLU A 521 28.61 -12.21 21.99
CA GLU A 521 28.93 -12.34 20.57
C GLU A 521 29.01 -13.81 20.09
N TYR A 522 28.64 -14.78 20.92
CA TYR A 522 28.56 -16.20 20.57
C TYR A 522 27.13 -16.74 20.78
N LYS A 523 26.81 -17.80 20.02
CA LYS A 523 25.57 -18.58 20.18
C LYS A 523 25.92 -19.89 20.89
N TYR A 524 25.05 -20.32 21.80
CA TYR A 524 25.23 -21.53 22.58
C TYR A 524 24.09 -22.50 22.33
N GLU A 525 24.42 -23.76 22.04
CA GLU A 525 23.48 -24.86 21.89
C GLU A 525 23.52 -25.74 23.13
N PHE A 526 22.36 -26.00 23.72
CA PHE A 526 22.20 -26.86 24.88
C PHE A 526 21.45 -28.12 24.46
N TYR A 527 22.10 -29.26 24.59
CA TYR A 527 21.55 -30.58 24.33
C TYR A 527 21.24 -31.22 25.68
N PHE A 528 19.97 -31.48 26.00
CA PHE A 528 19.57 -32.14 27.25
C PHE A 528 18.67 -33.33 26.95
N ARG A 529 19.18 -34.55 27.14
CA ARG A 529 18.43 -35.80 26.96
C ARG A 529 18.12 -36.43 28.31
N ALA A 530 16.85 -36.75 28.52
CA ALA A 530 16.39 -37.41 29.73
C ALA A 530 15.10 -38.22 29.50
N GLN A 531 14.99 -39.35 30.20
CA GLN A 531 13.78 -40.15 30.33
C GLN A 531 13.15 -39.93 31.71
N MET A 532 11.82 -40.00 31.80
CA MET A 532 11.11 -39.83 33.07
C MET A 532 9.83 -40.67 33.14
N SER A 533 9.48 -41.15 34.32
CA SER A 533 8.24 -41.89 34.57
C SER A 533 7.01 -40.97 34.53
N GLU A 534 5.82 -41.56 34.33
CA GLU A 534 4.56 -40.84 34.36
C GLU A 534 4.38 -40.11 35.71
N GLY A 535 4.20 -38.78 35.68
CA GLY A 535 4.06 -37.95 36.88
C GLY A 535 5.32 -37.20 37.34
N ILE A 536 6.47 -37.32 36.66
CA ILE A 536 7.66 -36.46 36.83
C ILE A 536 7.70 -35.37 35.74
N GLU A 537 8.13 -34.16 36.11
CA GLU A 537 8.48 -33.07 35.19
C GLU A 537 9.94 -32.62 35.43
N LEU A 538 10.74 -32.60 34.36
CA LEU A 538 12.06 -31.99 34.36
C LEU A 538 12.06 -30.68 33.56
N ILE A 539 12.55 -29.60 34.18
CA ILE A 539 12.78 -28.31 33.49
C ILE A 539 14.25 -27.91 33.66
N PRO A 540 15.13 -28.27 32.71
CA PRO A 540 16.49 -27.74 32.65
C PRO A 540 16.48 -26.24 32.39
N MET A 541 17.41 -25.51 32.99
CA MET A 541 17.46 -24.04 32.97
C MET A 541 18.89 -23.51 33.05
N ILE A 542 19.07 -22.33 32.45
CA ILE A 542 20.25 -21.48 32.60
C ILE A 542 19.85 -20.24 33.36
N VAL A 543 20.64 -19.85 34.35
CA VAL A 543 20.50 -18.57 35.05
C VAL A 543 21.70 -17.69 34.73
N GLY A 544 21.47 -16.55 34.08
CA GLY A 544 22.49 -15.58 33.71
C GLY A 544 22.63 -14.45 34.72
N TYR A 545 23.88 -14.03 34.97
CA TYR A 545 24.23 -13.00 35.93
C TYR A 545 25.05 -11.88 35.29
N ALA A 546 24.86 -10.67 35.79
CA ALA A 546 25.67 -9.48 35.50
C ALA A 546 25.86 -8.68 36.79
N ASN A 547 27.07 -8.18 37.04
CA ASN A 547 27.40 -7.42 38.25
C ASN A 547 26.91 -8.12 39.54
N ASP A 548 27.11 -9.44 39.61
CA ASP A 548 26.69 -10.32 40.71
C ASP A 548 25.18 -10.35 41.01
N LYS A 549 24.35 -9.87 40.09
CA LYS A 549 22.89 -9.98 40.15
C LYS A 549 22.37 -10.92 39.07
N LYS A 550 21.36 -11.71 39.45
CA LYS A 550 20.58 -12.51 38.50
C LYS A 550 19.78 -11.58 37.59
N ILE A 551 20.02 -11.66 36.29
CA ILE A 551 19.35 -10.78 35.30
C ILE A 551 18.61 -11.56 34.21
N GLN A 552 18.91 -12.85 34.03
CA GLN A 552 18.26 -13.68 33.01
C GLN A 552 18.00 -15.09 33.54
N VAL A 553 16.86 -15.69 33.18
CA VAL A 553 16.60 -17.12 33.31
C VAL A 553 16.09 -17.62 31.97
N TYR A 554 16.64 -18.72 31.50
CA TYR A 554 16.26 -19.33 30.23
C TYR A 554 15.94 -20.81 30.47
N GLN A 555 14.75 -21.24 30.08
CA GLN A 555 14.34 -22.65 30.19
C GLN A 555 14.81 -23.40 28.94
N LEU A 556 15.32 -24.61 29.16
CA LEU A 556 15.75 -25.52 28.12
C LEU A 556 14.69 -26.58 27.90
N LYS A 557 14.62 -27.08 26.68
CA LYS A 557 13.74 -28.20 26.33
C LYS A 557 14.40 -29.53 26.70
N VAL A 558 13.58 -30.51 27.07
CA VAL A 558 14.02 -31.89 27.29
C VAL A 558 13.87 -32.68 25.99
N ASN A 559 14.87 -33.50 25.66
CA ASN A 559 14.96 -34.31 24.45
C ASN A 559 14.93 -33.50 23.14
N ASP A 560 15.36 -32.24 23.20
CA ASP A 560 15.46 -31.33 22.08
C ASP A 560 16.66 -30.38 22.29
N VAL A 561 17.12 -29.73 21.22
CA VAL A 561 18.20 -28.74 21.28
C VAL A 561 17.63 -27.38 21.65
N THR A 562 18.28 -26.67 22.56
CA THR A 562 17.91 -25.31 22.92
C THR A 562 19.02 -24.32 22.56
N PHE A 563 18.70 -23.35 21.72
CA PHE A 563 19.60 -22.25 21.40
C PHE A 563 19.47 -21.12 22.41
N TYR A 564 20.62 -20.59 22.80
CA TYR A 564 20.74 -19.51 23.77
C TYR A 564 21.74 -18.46 23.28
N LYS A 565 21.28 -17.20 23.19
CA LYS A 565 22.13 -16.03 22.99
C LYS A 565 22.12 -15.20 24.28
N PRO A 566 23.27 -14.98 24.94
CA PRO A 566 23.32 -14.21 26.18
C PRO A 566 22.92 -12.76 25.94
N GLN A 567 22.28 -12.11 26.92
CA GLN A 567 22.15 -10.65 26.90
C GLN A 567 23.54 -10.00 26.99
N LYS A 568 23.74 -8.82 26.36
CA LYS A 568 25.04 -8.13 26.28
C LYS A 568 25.78 -7.97 27.63
N SER A 569 25.06 -7.91 28.75
CA SER A 569 25.62 -7.74 30.09
C SER A 569 25.91 -9.06 30.83
N VAL A 570 25.41 -10.22 30.35
CA VAL A 570 25.60 -11.52 31.01
C VAL A 570 27.04 -11.96 30.85
N ASN A 571 27.72 -12.22 31.97
CA ASN A 571 29.12 -12.70 31.98
C ASN A 571 29.33 -13.97 32.83
N LYS A 572 28.29 -14.46 33.51
CA LYS A 572 28.29 -15.76 34.22
C LYS A 572 26.98 -16.48 34.01
N ILE A 573 27.02 -17.82 33.94
CA ILE A 573 25.83 -18.66 33.96
C ILE A 573 25.89 -19.76 35.01
N ARG A 574 24.73 -20.10 35.57
CA ARG A 574 24.51 -21.30 36.39
C ARG A 574 23.58 -22.25 35.64
N ILE A 575 23.95 -23.52 35.59
CA ILE A 575 23.12 -24.61 35.06
C ILE A 575 22.31 -25.21 36.21
N THR A 576 21.00 -25.36 36.03
CA THR A 576 20.13 -26.00 37.01
C THR A 576 19.00 -26.79 36.35
N VAL A 577 18.51 -27.84 36.98
CA VAL A 577 17.33 -28.59 36.55
C VAL A 577 16.30 -28.52 37.66
N ARG A 578 15.11 -27.99 37.36
CA ARG A 578 13.97 -28.08 38.27
C ARG A 578 13.31 -29.43 38.09
N VAL A 579 13.02 -30.09 39.20
CA VAL A 579 12.31 -31.37 39.23
C VAL A 579 10.99 -31.17 39.95
N GLY A 580 9.89 -31.56 39.31
CA GLY A 580 8.54 -31.55 39.86
C GLY A 580 7.89 -32.94 39.77
N GLY A 581 6.93 -33.21 40.65
CA GLY A 581 6.22 -34.49 40.66
C GLY A 581 6.88 -35.57 41.53
N ALA A 582 6.49 -36.84 41.31
CA ALA A 582 7.01 -38.00 42.02
C ALA A 582 7.21 -39.17 41.05
N GLY A 583 8.29 -39.94 41.24
CA GLY A 583 8.73 -40.98 40.31
C GLY A 583 10.23 -40.92 40.03
N GLU A 584 10.63 -41.60 38.95
CA GLU A 584 12.02 -41.76 38.53
C GLU A 584 12.31 -40.97 37.25
N PHE A 585 13.54 -40.48 37.14
CA PHE A 585 14.07 -39.93 35.89
C PHE A 585 15.52 -40.34 35.68
N CYS A 586 15.93 -40.36 34.42
CA CYS A 586 17.30 -40.61 33.99
C CYS A 586 17.73 -39.47 33.07
N ILE A 587 18.78 -38.73 33.42
CA ILE A 587 19.44 -37.79 32.52
C ILE A 587 20.57 -38.55 31.83
N GLU A 588 20.48 -38.66 30.51
CA GLU A 588 21.40 -39.45 29.68
C GLU A 588 22.54 -38.57 29.14
N GLU A 589 22.22 -37.33 28.78
CA GLU A 589 23.20 -36.41 28.19
C GLU A 589 22.88 -34.97 28.52
N PHE A 590 23.92 -34.20 28.86
CA PHE A 590 23.83 -32.75 28.86
C PHE A 590 25.12 -32.14 28.27
N GLU A 591 25.02 -31.54 27.09
CA GLU A 591 26.14 -30.93 26.37
C GLU A 591 25.84 -29.47 26.01
N ILE A 592 26.87 -28.62 26.04
CA ILE A 592 26.83 -27.23 25.59
C ILE A 592 27.84 -27.06 24.46
N ARG A 593 27.42 -26.48 23.33
CA ARG A 593 28.30 -26.16 22.19
C ARG A 593 28.29 -24.66 21.91
N GLU A 594 29.47 -24.07 21.73
CA GLU A 594 29.67 -22.63 21.44
C GLU A 594 30.02 -22.45 19.97
N SER A 595 29.27 -21.62 19.25
CA SER A 595 29.57 -21.21 17.88
C SER A 595 29.64 -19.69 17.79
N SER A 596 30.49 -19.16 16.89
CA SER A 596 30.57 -17.72 16.64
C SER A 596 29.23 -17.19 16.17
N SER A 597 28.74 -16.09 16.76
CA SER A 597 27.53 -15.47 16.22
C SER A 597 27.83 -14.88 14.84
N VAL A 598 27.05 -15.29 13.86
CA VAL A 598 27.01 -14.64 12.55
C VAL A 598 26.35 -13.26 12.75
N SER A 599 26.92 -12.21 12.16
CA SER A 599 26.62 -10.80 12.45
C SER A 599 25.13 -10.45 12.57
N ASP A 600 24.76 -9.67 13.60
CA ASP A 600 23.39 -9.21 13.89
C ASP A 600 22.84 -8.14 12.90
N ASN A 601 23.64 -7.69 11.92
CA ASN A 601 23.29 -6.57 11.04
C ASN A 601 22.62 -6.98 9.73
N THR A 602 21.84 -8.07 9.75
CA THR A 602 21.03 -8.52 8.60
C THR A 602 19.57 -8.07 8.69
N THR A 603 19.22 -7.26 9.70
CA THR A 603 17.83 -6.80 9.87
C THR A 603 17.45 -5.82 8.74
N PRO A 604 16.30 -6.01 8.08
CA PRO A 604 15.79 -5.05 7.09
C PRO A 604 15.66 -3.61 7.58
N GLU A 605 16.23 -2.69 6.81
CA GLU A 605 15.97 -1.24 6.86
C GLU A 605 14.81 -0.92 5.90
N TRP A 606 13.61 -0.69 6.45
CA TRP A 606 12.39 -0.37 5.68
C TRP A 606 12.38 1.08 5.21
N ILE A 607 12.05 1.32 3.93
CA ILE A 607 12.02 2.65 3.31
C ILE A 607 10.70 3.36 3.61
N ALA A 608 9.59 2.62 3.54
CA ALA A 608 8.26 3.15 3.73
C ALA A 608 7.35 2.11 4.40
N LYS A 609 6.32 2.57 5.11
CA LYS A 609 5.27 1.72 5.70
C LYS A 609 4.69 0.74 4.66
N ARG A 610 4.50 1.22 3.42
CA ARG A 610 3.96 0.43 2.31
C ARG A 610 4.81 -0.80 1.96
N GLU A 611 6.13 -0.74 2.15
CA GLU A 611 7.04 -1.88 1.86
C GLU A 611 6.70 -3.07 2.75
N VAL A 612 6.50 -2.80 4.04
CA VAL A 612 6.13 -3.81 5.03
C VAL A 612 4.74 -4.37 4.74
N GLU A 613 3.80 -3.51 4.32
CA GLU A 613 2.43 -3.90 3.99
C GLU A 613 2.37 -4.77 2.72
N GLN A 614 3.09 -4.42 1.64
CA GLN A 614 3.17 -5.20 0.40
C GLN A 614 3.79 -6.59 0.62
N MET A 615 4.71 -6.69 1.57
CA MET A 615 5.33 -7.97 1.92
C MET A 615 4.46 -8.83 2.85
N ASN A 616 3.23 -8.41 3.18
CA ASN A 616 2.33 -9.10 4.10
C ASN A 616 2.99 -9.44 5.45
N LEU A 617 3.87 -8.57 5.93
CA LEU A 617 4.52 -8.72 7.25
C LEU A 617 3.58 -8.34 8.40
N LEU A 618 2.44 -7.72 8.08
CA LEU A 618 1.41 -7.31 9.03
C LEU A 618 0.06 -7.94 8.66
N PRO A 619 -0.83 -8.20 9.65
CA PRO A 619 -2.19 -8.61 9.35
C PRO A 619 -2.92 -7.52 8.56
N SER A 620 -3.80 -7.93 7.65
CA SER A 620 -4.61 -7.01 6.85
C SER A 620 -5.52 -6.15 7.71
N LYS A 621 -5.67 -4.88 7.34
CA LYS A 621 -6.62 -3.96 7.98
C LYS A 621 -8.01 -4.07 7.35
N LYS A 622 -9.03 -3.61 8.06
CA LYS A 622 -10.38 -3.48 7.49
C LYS A 622 -10.38 -2.38 6.44
N ILE A 623 -11.07 -2.61 5.32
CA ILE A 623 -11.17 -1.61 4.24
C ILE A 623 -11.72 -0.25 4.71
N SER A 624 -12.57 -0.24 5.74
CA SER A 624 -13.11 0.98 6.36
C SER A 624 -12.08 1.84 7.08
N GLU A 625 -10.88 1.30 7.33
CA GLU A 625 -9.76 2.03 7.91
C GLU A 625 -8.86 2.68 6.85
N LEU A 626 -9.02 2.34 5.56
CA LEU A 626 -8.26 2.90 4.45
C LEU A 626 -8.43 4.41 4.39
N LYS A 627 -7.32 5.15 4.34
CA LYS A 627 -7.32 6.60 4.14
C LYS A 627 -7.11 6.92 2.67
N MET A 628 -8.15 7.42 2.02
CA MET A 628 -8.12 7.76 0.60
C MET A 628 -8.18 9.27 0.41
N ALA A 629 -7.10 9.85 -0.10
CA ALA A 629 -7.09 11.22 -0.60
C ALA A 629 -7.88 11.27 -1.91
N VAL A 630 -8.91 12.12 -2.01
CA VAL A 630 -9.83 12.11 -3.15
C VAL A 630 -10.00 13.46 -3.85
N ILE A 631 -10.17 13.40 -5.17
CA ILE A 631 -10.77 14.48 -5.98
C ILE A 631 -11.96 13.86 -6.72
N PHE A 632 -13.16 14.03 -6.14
CA PHE A 632 -14.41 13.43 -6.62
C PHE A 632 -15.52 14.45 -6.83
N ASP A 633 -16.36 14.22 -7.83
CA ASP A 633 -17.70 14.80 -7.95
C ASP A 633 -18.64 14.17 -6.89
N GLU A 634 -19.77 14.84 -6.66
CA GLU A 634 -20.71 14.54 -5.56
C GLU A 634 -21.15 13.07 -5.49
N PHE A 635 -21.56 12.50 -6.63
CA PHE A 635 -22.08 11.13 -6.67
C PHE A 635 -21.02 10.09 -6.30
N THR A 636 -19.79 10.24 -6.81
CA THR A 636 -18.71 9.30 -6.50
C THR A 636 -18.29 9.45 -5.03
N ARG A 637 -18.21 10.68 -4.53
CA ARG A 637 -17.91 10.94 -3.12
C ARG A 637 -18.92 10.26 -2.19
N ALA A 638 -20.22 10.44 -2.45
CA ALA A 638 -21.28 9.85 -1.63
C ALA A 638 -21.25 8.31 -1.66
N SER A 639 -20.87 7.73 -2.80
CA SER A 639 -20.72 6.28 -2.90
C SER A 639 -19.53 5.73 -2.10
N PHE A 640 -18.37 6.39 -2.12
CA PHE A 640 -17.17 5.90 -1.43
C PHE A 640 -17.06 6.31 0.05
N SER A 641 -17.86 7.30 0.51
CA SER A 641 -17.78 7.79 1.90
C SER A 641 -18.21 6.77 2.94
N GLU A 642 -19.03 5.79 2.55
CA GLU A 642 -19.46 4.69 3.41
C GLU A 642 -18.46 3.52 3.42
N GLU A 643 -17.50 3.51 2.50
CA GLU A 643 -16.57 2.40 2.29
C GLU A 643 -15.25 2.57 3.05
N CYS A 644 -14.75 3.81 3.12
CA CYS A 644 -13.44 4.14 3.68
C CYS A 644 -13.36 5.60 4.13
N LYS A 645 -12.23 5.99 4.73
CA LYS A 645 -12.01 7.36 5.23
C LYS A 645 -11.53 8.26 4.09
N LEU A 646 -12.42 9.12 3.60
CA LEU A 646 -12.09 10.08 2.55
C LEU A 646 -11.42 11.34 3.11
N ILE A 647 -10.29 11.70 2.54
CA ILE A 647 -9.57 12.95 2.83
C ILE A 647 -9.78 13.89 1.64
N GLN A 648 -10.56 14.95 1.86
CA GLN A 648 -10.81 15.99 0.86
C GLN A 648 -9.90 17.20 1.10
N PHE A 649 -9.51 17.85 0.02
CA PHE A 649 -8.62 19.01 0.02
C PHE A 649 -8.88 19.88 -1.22
N THR A 650 -8.35 21.09 -1.20
CA THR A 650 -8.40 22.05 -2.31
C THR A 650 -7.03 22.13 -2.99
N PRO A 651 -6.96 22.73 -4.20
CA PRO A 651 -5.68 22.95 -4.86
C PRO A 651 -4.68 23.80 -4.06
N ASP A 652 -5.15 24.60 -3.10
CA ASP A 652 -4.33 25.56 -2.37
C ASP A 652 -3.86 25.03 -0.99
N ASN A 653 -4.48 23.96 -0.47
CA ASN A 653 -4.19 23.43 0.87
C ASN A 653 -3.79 21.95 0.91
N TRP A 654 -3.73 21.25 -0.23
CA TRP A 654 -3.49 19.81 -0.27
C TRP A 654 -2.20 19.41 0.47
N LEU A 655 -1.13 20.20 0.37
CA LEU A 655 0.15 19.87 1.00
C LEU A 655 0.03 19.87 2.53
N GLU A 656 -0.66 20.86 3.11
CA GLU A 656 -0.90 20.93 4.55
C GLU A 656 -1.77 19.75 5.02
N VAL A 657 -2.90 19.54 4.32
CA VAL A 657 -3.88 18.51 4.69
C VAL A 657 -3.26 17.12 4.62
N LEU A 658 -2.57 16.78 3.53
CA LEU A 658 -2.01 15.44 3.31
C LEU A 658 -0.69 15.21 4.07
N THR A 659 0.00 16.27 4.51
CA THR A 659 1.14 16.12 5.43
C THR A 659 0.65 15.85 6.85
N ARG A 660 -0.46 16.47 7.28
CA ARG A 660 -1.08 16.22 8.59
C ARG A 660 -1.76 14.86 8.65
N ASP A 661 -2.46 14.47 7.58
CA ASP A 661 -3.18 13.22 7.47
C ASP A 661 -2.71 12.45 6.24
N THR A 662 -1.59 11.73 6.39
CA THR A 662 -0.98 10.98 5.28
C THR A 662 -1.95 9.92 4.74
N PRO A 663 -2.31 9.98 3.45
CA PRO A 663 -3.20 8.99 2.85
C PRO A 663 -2.45 7.69 2.54
N ASP A 664 -3.18 6.59 2.50
CA ASP A 664 -2.66 5.30 1.99
C ASP A 664 -2.71 5.25 0.45
N ILE A 665 -3.54 6.10 -0.19
CA ILE A 665 -3.76 6.16 -1.64
C ILE A 665 -4.31 7.53 -2.06
N LEU A 666 -3.88 8.03 -3.22
CA LEU A 666 -4.52 9.16 -3.92
C LEU A 666 -5.42 8.60 -5.03
N MET A 667 -6.70 8.94 -5.01
CA MET A 667 -7.70 8.53 -5.98
C MET A 667 -8.36 9.75 -6.63
N VAL A 668 -8.17 9.92 -7.93
CA VAL A 668 -8.71 11.05 -8.70
C VAL A 668 -9.60 10.50 -9.79
N GLU A 669 -10.86 10.91 -9.85
CA GLU A 669 -11.70 10.56 -10.99
C GLU A 669 -11.57 11.59 -12.12
N SER A 670 -12.14 11.32 -13.29
CA SER A 670 -12.38 12.34 -14.33
C SER A 670 -13.46 13.35 -13.88
N ALA A 671 -13.11 14.14 -12.87
CA ALA A 671 -14.01 15.05 -12.17
C ALA A 671 -14.24 16.32 -13.00
N TRP A 672 -15.50 16.75 -13.08
CA TRP A 672 -15.86 18.03 -13.69
C TRP A 672 -15.81 19.17 -12.69
N ASN A 673 -16.31 18.94 -11.48
CA ASN A 673 -16.31 19.91 -10.38
C ASN A 673 -15.22 19.60 -9.36
N GLY A 674 -15.13 18.35 -8.89
CA GLY A 674 -14.14 17.87 -7.91
C GLY A 674 -14.17 18.61 -6.56
N ASN A 675 -14.46 17.88 -5.47
CA ASN A 675 -14.54 18.37 -4.08
C ASN A 675 -15.31 19.71 -3.97
N ASN A 676 -16.62 19.65 -4.23
CA ASN A 676 -17.54 20.80 -4.20
C ASN A 676 -17.15 21.95 -5.13
N GLY A 677 -16.50 21.66 -6.27
CA GLY A 677 -16.12 22.66 -7.28
C GLY A 677 -14.74 23.29 -7.10
N SER A 678 -14.02 22.96 -6.03
CA SER A 678 -12.68 23.51 -5.78
C SER A 678 -11.65 23.07 -6.84
N TRP A 679 -11.90 21.96 -7.53
CA TRP A 679 -11.06 21.43 -8.62
C TRP A 679 -11.68 21.66 -10.01
N PHE A 680 -12.66 22.55 -10.14
CA PHE A 680 -13.32 22.83 -11.40
C PHE A 680 -12.31 23.26 -12.46
N LYS A 681 -12.32 22.56 -13.61
CA LYS A 681 -11.35 22.72 -14.71
C LYS A 681 -9.87 22.51 -14.33
N ARG A 682 -9.58 21.72 -13.28
CA ARG A 682 -8.20 21.41 -12.86
C ARG A 682 -7.79 19.94 -13.03
N VAL A 683 -8.73 19.06 -13.40
CA VAL A 683 -8.45 17.63 -13.63
C VAL A 683 -8.31 17.30 -15.11
N GLY A 684 -9.32 17.60 -15.93
CA GLY A 684 -9.21 17.43 -17.39
C GLY A 684 -8.10 18.31 -17.98
N ASP A 685 -7.73 18.04 -19.23
CA ASP A 685 -6.73 18.85 -19.94
C ASP A 685 -7.33 20.24 -20.27
N TYR A 686 -6.88 21.25 -19.51
CA TYR A 686 -7.22 22.66 -19.69
C TYR A 686 -5.96 23.53 -19.81
N GLY A 687 -4.79 22.91 -20.01
CA GLY A 687 -3.46 23.54 -20.05
C GLY A 687 -2.67 23.38 -18.74
N GLU A 688 -1.34 23.34 -18.87
CA GLU A 688 -0.42 23.02 -17.76
C GLU A 688 -0.60 23.90 -16.51
N GLU A 689 -0.93 25.18 -16.67
CA GLU A 689 -1.14 26.10 -15.55
C GLU A 689 -2.35 25.70 -14.69
N GLN A 690 -3.46 25.30 -15.31
CA GLN A 690 -4.68 24.89 -14.61
C GLN A 690 -4.48 23.54 -13.89
N ASN A 691 -3.73 22.63 -14.51
CA ASN A 691 -3.45 21.30 -13.96
C ASN A 691 -2.27 21.29 -12.96
N LYS A 692 -1.53 22.39 -12.82
CA LYS A 692 -0.29 22.47 -12.06
C LYS A 692 -0.42 21.91 -10.63
N ALA A 693 -1.45 22.34 -9.90
CA ALA A 693 -1.68 21.88 -8.53
C ALA A 693 -1.88 20.35 -8.43
N LEU A 694 -2.57 19.75 -9.41
CA LEU A 694 -2.75 18.30 -9.49
C LEU A 694 -1.42 17.59 -9.75
N PHE A 695 -0.63 18.09 -10.71
CA PHE A 695 0.65 17.46 -11.06
C PHE A 695 1.68 17.55 -9.94
N ASP A 696 1.70 18.66 -9.21
CA ASP A 696 2.57 18.78 -8.05
C ASP A 696 2.12 17.90 -6.86
N LEU A 697 0.81 17.74 -6.67
CA LEU A 697 0.25 16.76 -5.74
C LEU A 697 0.70 15.33 -6.11
N ILE A 698 0.56 14.92 -7.37
CA ILE A 698 1.01 13.61 -7.86
C ILE A 698 2.51 13.44 -7.61
N LYS A 699 3.33 14.46 -7.92
CA LYS A 699 4.78 14.43 -7.67
C LYS A 699 5.10 14.24 -6.20
N TRP A 700 4.35 14.88 -5.30
CA TRP A 700 4.52 14.70 -3.86
C TRP A 700 4.13 13.30 -3.40
N CYS A 701 2.99 12.77 -3.87
CA CYS A 701 2.58 11.39 -3.59
C CYS A 701 3.64 10.39 -4.05
N ASN A 702 4.17 10.57 -5.26
CA ASN A 702 5.24 9.74 -5.82
C ASN A 702 6.47 9.78 -4.93
N ALA A 703 6.94 10.96 -4.52
CA ALA A 703 8.09 11.10 -3.64
C ALA A 703 7.88 10.45 -2.25
N LYS A 704 6.63 10.31 -1.80
CA LYS A 704 6.22 9.63 -0.56
C LYS A 704 5.81 8.17 -0.75
N ASN A 705 6.00 7.62 -1.95
CA ASN A 705 5.61 6.26 -2.31
C ASN A 705 4.10 5.95 -2.09
N ILE A 706 3.26 6.99 -2.13
CA ILE A 706 1.79 6.88 -2.06
C ILE A 706 1.29 6.57 -3.47
N PRO A 707 0.57 5.44 -3.69
CA PRO A 707 0.06 5.10 -5.00
C PRO A 707 -0.94 6.15 -5.50
N THR A 708 -0.79 6.52 -6.76
CA THR A 708 -1.70 7.45 -7.44
C THR A 708 -2.58 6.71 -8.43
N VAL A 709 -3.89 6.92 -8.34
CA VAL A 709 -4.89 6.29 -9.18
C VAL A 709 -5.74 7.31 -9.90
N PHE A 710 -5.92 7.12 -11.21
CA PHE A 710 -6.88 7.86 -12.01
C PHE A 710 -8.04 6.96 -12.46
N TRP A 711 -9.29 7.32 -12.14
CA TRP A 711 -10.47 6.62 -12.64
C TRP A 711 -11.23 7.46 -13.66
N ASN A 712 -11.14 7.10 -14.94
CA ASN A 712 -11.92 7.77 -15.97
C ASN A 712 -13.33 7.18 -16.07
N LYS A 713 -14.28 7.85 -15.42
CA LYS A 713 -15.72 7.51 -15.43
C LYS A 713 -16.50 8.02 -16.65
N GLU A 714 -15.83 8.77 -17.52
CA GLU A 714 -16.42 9.44 -18.67
C GLU A 714 -15.99 8.80 -20.01
N ASP A 715 -15.26 7.69 -19.93
CA ASP A 715 -14.87 6.92 -21.11
C ASP A 715 -16.06 6.16 -21.70
N PRO A 716 -16.09 6.01 -23.04
CA PRO A 716 -15.08 6.45 -24.01
C PRO A 716 -15.28 7.90 -24.49
N VAL A 717 -16.42 8.53 -24.17
CA VAL A 717 -16.86 9.82 -24.74
C VAL A 717 -15.87 10.95 -24.49
N HIS A 718 -15.26 10.98 -23.30
CA HIS A 718 -14.34 12.05 -22.91
C HIS A 718 -12.88 11.59 -22.74
N TYR A 719 -12.48 10.48 -23.36
CA TYR A 719 -11.10 9.99 -23.35
C TYR A 719 -10.06 11.08 -23.65
N ASN A 720 -10.23 11.79 -24.77
CA ASN A 720 -9.31 12.84 -25.21
C ASN A 720 -9.21 14.01 -24.23
N ARG A 721 -10.23 14.24 -23.39
CA ARG A 721 -10.21 15.29 -22.37
C ARG A 721 -9.31 14.94 -21.19
N PHE A 722 -9.12 13.65 -20.89
CA PHE A 722 -8.49 13.22 -19.63
C PHE A 722 -7.20 12.41 -19.82
N ILE A 723 -6.92 11.89 -21.02
CA ILE A 723 -5.74 11.04 -21.27
C ILE A 723 -4.41 11.69 -20.85
N ASN A 724 -4.22 12.98 -21.15
CA ASN A 724 -2.97 13.68 -20.81
C ASN A 724 -2.76 13.79 -19.29
N THR A 725 -3.85 13.90 -18.52
CA THR A 725 -3.82 13.85 -17.06
C THR A 725 -3.60 12.42 -16.56
N ALA A 726 -4.33 11.45 -17.11
CA ALA A 726 -4.26 10.04 -16.72
C ALA A 726 -2.83 9.47 -16.82
N LYS A 727 -2.07 9.88 -17.86
CA LYS A 727 -0.66 9.52 -18.07
C LYS A 727 0.29 9.85 -16.91
N LYS A 728 -0.13 10.70 -15.97
CA LYS A 728 0.69 11.11 -14.81
C LYS A 728 0.53 10.17 -13.60
N PHE A 729 -0.45 9.28 -13.62
CA PHE A 729 -0.79 8.39 -12.50
C PHE A 729 -0.15 7.01 -12.65
N ASP A 730 0.08 6.34 -11.52
CA ASP A 730 0.67 4.98 -11.48
C ASP A 730 -0.30 3.89 -11.95
N TYR A 731 -1.59 4.09 -11.68
CA TYR A 731 -2.68 3.18 -12.03
C TYR A 731 -3.82 3.94 -12.72
N ILE A 732 -4.37 3.34 -13.78
CA ILE A 732 -5.51 3.88 -14.50
C ILE A 732 -6.66 2.88 -14.45
N PHE A 733 -7.83 3.34 -14.03
CA PHE A 733 -9.07 2.62 -14.17
C PHE A 733 -9.96 3.34 -15.18
N THR A 734 -10.71 2.58 -15.98
CA THR A 734 -11.66 3.13 -16.94
C THR A 734 -13.00 2.40 -16.84
N THR A 735 -14.11 3.10 -17.05
CA THR A 735 -15.43 2.45 -17.09
C THR A 735 -15.65 1.61 -18.34
N ASP A 736 -14.84 1.80 -19.39
CA ASP A 736 -14.93 1.08 -20.65
C ASP A 736 -13.72 0.15 -20.85
N GLU A 737 -13.96 -1.16 -20.78
CA GLU A 737 -12.92 -2.18 -20.99
C GLU A 737 -12.19 -2.06 -22.33
N ASP A 738 -12.88 -1.63 -23.39
CA ASP A 738 -12.26 -1.45 -24.71
C ASP A 738 -11.21 -0.33 -24.73
N MET A 739 -11.20 0.55 -23.72
CA MET A 739 -10.21 1.62 -23.58
C MET A 739 -8.90 1.16 -22.92
N VAL A 740 -8.88 0.01 -22.25
CA VAL A 740 -7.70 -0.50 -21.54
C VAL A 740 -6.48 -0.62 -22.48
N PRO A 741 -6.56 -1.24 -23.67
CA PRO A 741 -5.41 -1.32 -24.58
C PRO A 741 -4.90 0.05 -25.04
N PHE A 742 -5.78 1.04 -25.21
CA PHE A 742 -5.40 2.39 -25.62
C PHE A 742 -4.60 3.09 -24.52
N TYR A 743 -5.06 3.04 -23.27
CA TYR A 743 -4.29 3.58 -22.15
C TYR A 743 -2.95 2.89 -21.98
N LYS A 744 -2.89 1.54 -22.05
CA LYS A 744 -1.63 0.78 -21.94
C LYS A 744 -0.61 1.23 -23.00
N LYS A 745 -1.06 1.44 -24.24
CA LYS A 745 -0.23 1.97 -25.32
C LYS A 745 0.28 3.39 -25.02
N GLU A 746 -0.58 4.25 -24.49
CA GLU A 746 -0.25 5.64 -24.20
C GLU A 746 0.71 5.82 -23.02
N VAL A 747 0.64 4.93 -22.02
CA VAL A 747 1.47 5.00 -20.79
C VAL A 747 2.68 4.07 -20.80
N GLY A 748 2.69 3.01 -21.63
CA GLY A 748 3.80 2.07 -21.73
C GLY A 748 3.94 1.10 -20.54
N HIS A 749 2.89 0.93 -19.74
CA HIS A 749 2.85 -0.03 -18.62
C HIS A 749 1.49 -0.74 -18.50
N GLU A 750 1.46 -1.84 -17.73
CA GLU A 750 0.30 -2.75 -17.66
C GLU A 750 -0.74 -2.40 -16.58
N ASN A 751 -0.45 -1.45 -15.68
CA ASN A 751 -1.32 -1.01 -14.57
C ASN A 751 -2.58 -0.23 -15.03
N VAL A 752 -3.36 -0.82 -15.93
CA VAL A 752 -4.57 -0.25 -16.53
C VAL A 752 -5.69 -1.29 -16.51
N TYR A 753 -6.84 -0.94 -15.93
CA TYR A 753 -7.90 -1.90 -15.64
C TYR A 753 -9.30 -1.34 -15.92
N SER A 754 -10.26 -2.23 -16.21
CA SER A 754 -11.68 -1.85 -16.25
C SER A 754 -12.27 -1.78 -14.83
N LEU A 755 -13.00 -0.70 -14.53
CA LEU A 755 -13.75 -0.49 -13.30
C LEU A 755 -15.14 0.08 -13.61
N PRO A 756 -16.15 -0.79 -13.79
CA PRO A 756 -17.52 -0.37 -14.04
C PRO A 756 -18.12 0.36 -12.83
N PHE A 757 -19.21 1.10 -13.06
CA PHE A 757 -20.03 1.63 -11.97
C PHE A 757 -20.61 0.51 -11.07
N ALA A 758 -21.21 0.93 -9.97
CA ALA A 758 -21.74 0.09 -8.91
C ALA A 758 -22.85 0.82 -8.14
N ALA A 759 -23.51 0.12 -7.21
CA ALA A 759 -24.43 0.69 -6.23
C ALA A 759 -23.76 0.85 -4.86
N GLN A 760 -24.16 1.86 -4.09
CA GLN A 760 -23.79 2.00 -2.67
C GLN A 760 -24.96 1.51 -1.80
N PRO A 761 -24.89 0.33 -1.13
CA PRO A 761 -26.00 -0.26 -0.38
C PRO A 761 -26.61 0.64 0.70
N LYS A 762 -25.83 1.46 1.41
CA LYS A 762 -26.40 2.37 2.44
C LYS A 762 -27.35 3.43 1.85
N ILE A 763 -27.19 3.76 0.57
CA ILE A 763 -28.03 4.72 -0.17
C ILE A 763 -29.09 3.97 -1.00
N HIS A 764 -28.64 3.01 -1.79
CA HIS A 764 -29.41 2.25 -2.78
C HIS A 764 -29.70 0.86 -2.23
N ASN A 765 -30.89 0.69 -1.68
CA ASN A 765 -31.33 -0.53 -1.00
C ASN A 765 -32.86 -0.67 -1.11
N PRO A 766 -33.39 -1.87 -0.86
CA PRO A 766 -34.82 -2.12 -1.04
C PRO A 766 -35.72 -1.59 0.08
N ILE A 767 -35.16 -0.91 1.12
CA ILE A 767 -35.95 -0.38 2.24
C ILE A 767 -37.06 0.54 1.71
N LYS A 768 -38.30 0.24 2.08
CA LYS A 768 -39.46 1.02 1.65
C LYS A 768 -39.40 2.46 2.15
N ILE A 769 -39.77 3.39 1.27
CA ILE A 769 -40.00 4.81 1.58
C ILE A 769 -41.48 5.18 1.61
N GLN A 770 -42.35 4.27 1.14
CA GLN A 770 -43.81 4.39 1.09
C GLN A 770 -44.43 2.99 1.16
N SER A 771 -45.71 2.89 1.54
CA SER A 771 -46.40 1.61 1.74
C SER A 771 -46.42 0.75 0.48
N GLU A 772 -46.74 1.37 -0.66
CA GLU A 772 -46.77 0.72 -1.97
C GLU A 772 -46.05 1.57 -3.01
N ARG A 773 -45.34 0.93 -3.93
CA ARG A 773 -44.69 1.62 -5.06
C ARG A 773 -45.75 2.12 -6.04
N ILE A 774 -45.49 3.28 -6.63
CA ILE A 774 -46.28 3.83 -7.73
C ILE A 774 -46.21 2.84 -8.90
N ASN A 775 -47.38 2.34 -9.31
CA ASN A 775 -47.53 1.38 -10.40
C ASN A 775 -47.37 2.07 -11.77
N LYS A 776 -46.19 2.63 -12.02
CA LYS A 776 -45.80 3.33 -13.26
C LYS A 776 -44.32 3.11 -13.57
N ALA A 777 -43.93 3.49 -14.78
CA ALA A 777 -42.55 3.67 -15.18
C ALA A 777 -42.01 5.07 -14.80
N CYS A 778 -40.74 5.14 -14.41
CA CYS A 778 -40.05 6.40 -14.10
C CYS A 778 -38.75 6.54 -14.90
N PHE A 779 -38.54 7.70 -15.51
CA PHE A 779 -37.26 8.12 -16.07
C PHE A 779 -36.69 9.33 -15.32
N ALA A 780 -35.53 9.19 -14.68
CA ALA A 780 -34.83 10.30 -14.02
C ALA A 780 -33.51 10.59 -14.73
N GLY A 781 -33.46 11.64 -15.56
CA GLY A 781 -32.32 11.93 -16.42
C GLY A 781 -32.49 13.16 -17.31
N SER A 782 -31.63 13.28 -18.32
CA SER A 782 -31.66 14.39 -19.29
C SER A 782 -31.98 13.89 -20.70
N TYR A 783 -32.65 14.74 -21.47
CA TYR A 783 -32.77 14.62 -22.91
C TYR A 783 -31.58 15.33 -23.58
N TYR A 784 -31.12 14.84 -24.73
CA TYR A 784 -30.03 15.46 -25.49
C TYR A 784 -30.36 15.46 -26.98
N ARG A 785 -30.89 16.59 -27.48
CA ARG A 785 -31.35 16.72 -28.88
C ARG A 785 -30.24 16.53 -29.92
N LEU A 786 -28.98 16.74 -29.52
CA LEU A 786 -27.82 16.59 -30.40
C LEU A 786 -27.34 15.13 -30.53
N HIS A 787 -27.89 14.20 -29.76
CA HIS A 787 -27.60 12.77 -29.86
C HIS A 787 -28.78 12.06 -30.52
N GLU A 788 -28.89 12.18 -31.85
CA GLU A 788 -30.05 11.73 -32.63
C GLU A 788 -30.43 10.26 -32.38
N GLU A 789 -29.48 9.33 -32.48
CA GLU A 789 -29.72 7.91 -32.24
C GLU A 789 -30.27 7.65 -30.82
N ARG A 790 -29.62 8.25 -29.81
CA ARG A 790 -30.07 8.15 -28.41
C ARG A 790 -31.46 8.76 -28.23
N SER A 791 -31.77 9.85 -28.91
CA SER A 791 -33.08 10.49 -28.90
C SER A 791 -34.16 9.60 -29.51
N ILE A 792 -33.87 8.92 -30.62
CA ILE A 792 -34.78 7.95 -31.24
C ILE A 792 -35.06 6.78 -30.28
N ASP A 793 -34.03 6.19 -29.68
CA ASP A 793 -34.19 5.08 -28.74
C ASP A 793 -34.97 5.51 -27.48
N MET A 794 -34.68 6.71 -26.98
CA MET A 794 -35.37 7.29 -25.84
C MET A 794 -36.84 7.56 -26.15
N ASP A 795 -37.14 8.13 -27.32
CA ASP A 795 -38.50 8.40 -27.73
C ASP A 795 -39.31 7.10 -27.88
N ARG A 796 -38.72 6.04 -28.47
CA ARG A 796 -39.36 4.72 -28.60
C ARG A 796 -39.82 4.15 -27.26
N ILE A 797 -38.90 4.06 -26.29
CA ILE A 797 -39.23 3.47 -24.98
C ILE A 797 -40.19 4.37 -24.18
N LEU A 798 -40.06 5.69 -24.27
CA LEU A 798 -40.94 6.62 -23.55
C LEU A 798 -42.34 6.68 -24.16
N ASP A 799 -42.48 6.59 -25.48
CA ASP A 799 -43.78 6.56 -26.15
C ASP A 799 -44.58 5.32 -25.72
N ILE A 800 -43.95 4.13 -25.70
CA ILE A 800 -44.59 2.90 -25.21
C ILE A 800 -44.92 3.02 -23.72
N ALA A 801 -44.02 3.56 -22.91
CA ALA A 801 -44.23 3.71 -21.46
C ALA A 801 -45.45 4.58 -21.11
N LYS A 802 -45.85 5.53 -21.98
CA LYS A 802 -47.04 6.37 -21.76
C LYS A 802 -48.32 5.54 -21.66
N ASP A 803 -48.43 4.46 -22.43
CA ASP A 803 -49.60 3.58 -22.43
C ASP A 803 -49.75 2.80 -21.11
N PHE A 804 -48.66 2.65 -20.36
CA PHE A 804 -48.62 1.96 -19.06
C PHE A 804 -48.48 2.91 -17.86
N GLY A 805 -48.34 4.21 -18.10
CA GLY A 805 -48.07 5.23 -17.10
C GLY A 805 -46.58 5.56 -16.98
N LEU A 806 -46.26 6.83 -17.25
CA LEU A 806 -44.91 7.37 -17.26
C LEU A 806 -44.81 8.67 -16.47
N ASP A 807 -43.81 8.77 -15.59
CA ASP A 807 -43.37 10.01 -14.97
C ASP A 807 -41.88 10.27 -15.28
N ILE A 808 -41.52 11.53 -15.54
CA ILE A 808 -40.17 11.97 -15.91
C ILE A 808 -39.66 13.01 -14.90
N TYR A 809 -38.47 12.77 -14.35
CA TYR A 809 -37.71 13.77 -13.61
C TYR A 809 -36.55 14.30 -14.47
N ASP A 810 -36.69 15.51 -15.01
CA ASP A 810 -35.68 16.16 -15.84
C ASP A 810 -34.61 16.80 -14.96
N ARG A 811 -33.36 16.32 -15.06
CA ARG A 811 -32.21 16.86 -14.31
C ARG A 811 -31.96 18.34 -14.61
N ASN A 812 -32.36 18.82 -15.78
CA ASN A 812 -32.15 20.20 -16.19
C ASN A 812 -33.45 21.02 -16.14
N TYR A 813 -34.51 20.53 -15.50
CA TYR A 813 -35.87 21.11 -15.57
C TYR A 813 -35.90 22.62 -15.37
N GLU A 814 -35.20 23.16 -14.35
CA GLU A 814 -35.22 24.60 -14.07
C GLU A 814 -34.56 25.39 -15.21
N LYS A 815 -33.46 24.88 -15.76
CA LYS A 815 -32.70 25.53 -16.84
C LYS A 815 -33.40 25.39 -18.19
N THR A 816 -34.02 24.24 -18.46
CA THR A 816 -34.81 23.99 -19.67
C THR A 816 -36.09 24.81 -19.65
N SER A 817 -36.80 24.88 -18.53
CA SER A 817 -38.00 25.72 -18.35
C SER A 817 -37.70 27.21 -18.49
N ALA A 818 -36.50 27.65 -18.09
CA ALA A 818 -36.02 29.02 -18.28
C ALA A 818 -35.46 29.31 -19.68
N GLY A 819 -35.43 28.33 -20.59
CA GLY A 819 -34.88 28.48 -21.95
C GLY A 819 -33.35 28.55 -22.02
N LEU A 820 -32.64 28.27 -20.94
CA LEU A 820 -31.17 28.39 -20.85
C LEU A 820 -30.42 27.18 -21.45
N MET A 821 -31.11 26.04 -21.62
CA MET A 821 -30.52 24.80 -22.16
C MET A 821 -31.41 24.15 -23.23
N PRO A 822 -31.63 24.81 -24.38
CA PRO A 822 -32.59 24.35 -25.40
C PRO A 822 -32.29 22.93 -25.94
N ASN A 823 -31.01 22.55 -26.02
CA ASN A 823 -30.58 21.22 -26.46
C ASN A 823 -30.94 20.09 -25.48
N HIS A 824 -31.37 20.42 -24.26
CA HIS A 824 -31.73 19.46 -23.23
C HIS A 824 -33.23 19.37 -22.97
N CYS A 825 -34.04 20.16 -23.69
CA CYS A 825 -35.49 20.15 -23.55
C CYS A 825 -36.08 18.87 -24.13
N PHE A 826 -36.93 18.20 -23.35
CA PHE A 826 -37.75 17.08 -23.84
C PHE A 826 -38.73 17.54 -24.94
N PRO A 827 -39.16 16.62 -25.84
CA PRO A 827 -40.27 16.86 -26.76
C PRO A 827 -41.58 17.25 -26.05
N GLU A 828 -42.39 18.13 -26.68
CA GLU A 828 -43.65 18.64 -26.09
C GLU A 828 -44.65 17.51 -25.76
N LYS A 829 -44.61 16.39 -26.49
CA LYS A 829 -45.44 15.19 -26.26
C LYS A 829 -45.27 14.55 -24.87
N TYR A 830 -44.22 14.91 -24.11
CA TYR A 830 -43.95 14.40 -22.76
C TYR A 830 -44.22 15.40 -21.64
N LYS A 831 -44.69 16.61 -21.96
CA LYS A 831 -44.81 17.69 -20.97
C LYS A 831 -45.65 17.33 -19.74
N GLU A 832 -46.74 16.60 -19.95
CA GLU A 832 -47.63 16.13 -18.86
C GLU A 832 -47.00 15.04 -17.98
N ASN A 833 -46.00 14.34 -18.51
CA ASN A 833 -45.24 13.31 -17.80
C ASN A 833 -44.12 13.91 -16.93
N ILE A 834 -43.67 15.14 -17.20
CA ILE A 834 -42.57 15.78 -16.46
C ILE A 834 -43.05 16.24 -15.08
N LYS A 835 -42.40 15.75 -14.02
CA LYS A 835 -42.71 16.04 -12.60
C LYS A 835 -41.75 17.04 -11.95
N GLY A 836 -40.82 17.62 -12.72
CA GLY A 836 -39.79 18.54 -12.25
C GLY A 836 -38.40 17.90 -12.26
N SER A 837 -37.50 18.37 -11.39
CA SER A 837 -36.19 17.77 -11.16
C SER A 837 -36.13 17.10 -9.78
N LEU A 838 -35.15 16.22 -9.58
CA LEU A 838 -34.80 15.67 -8.27
C LEU A 838 -33.39 16.10 -7.91
N LYS A 839 -33.20 16.59 -6.68
CA LYS A 839 -31.86 16.73 -6.10
C LYS A 839 -31.30 15.34 -5.83
N TYR A 840 -29.98 15.26 -5.68
CA TYR A 840 -29.32 13.97 -5.47
C TYR A 840 -29.88 13.19 -4.28
N TYR A 841 -30.07 13.85 -3.14
CA TYR A 841 -30.63 13.23 -1.93
C TYR A 841 -32.11 12.84 -2.04
N GLU A 842 -32.78 13.16 -3.15
CA GLU A 842 -34.18 12.80 -3.42
C GLU A 842 -34.31 11.73 -4.51
N ILE A 843 -33.19 11.19 -5.01
CA ILE A 843 -33.20 10.21 -6.11
C ILE A 843 -33.87 8.90 -5.70
N ASP A 844 -33.93 8.62 -4.40
CA ASP A 844 -34.66 7.50 -3.81
C ASP A 844 -36.16 7.54 -4.15
N LYS A 845 -36.77 8.72 -4.30
CA LYS A 845 -38.16 8.85 -4.79
C LYS A 845 -38.35 8.18 -6.15
N ALA A 846 -37.39 8.35 -7.07
CA ALA A 846 -37.42 7.68 -8.37
C ALA A 846 -37.06 6.19 -8.24
N TYR A 847 -35.98 5.87 -7.52
CA TYR A 847 -35.41 4.52 -7.53
C TYR A 847 -36.13 3.55 -6.59
N LYS A 848 -36.80 4.02 -5.54
CA LYS A 848 -37.55 3.20 -4.56
C LYS A 848 -39.07 3.42 -4.63
N GLY A 849 -39.51 4.54 -5.21
CA GLY A 849 -40.93 4.91 -5.26
C GLY A 849 -41.72 4.27 -6.40
N TYR A 850 -41.09 3.81 -7.48
CA TYR A 850 -41.76 3.26 -8.67
C TYR A 850 -41.56 1.76 -8.83
N LYS A 851 -42.45 1.10 -9.59
CA LYS A 851 -42.30 -0.32 -9.96
C LYS A 851 -41.30 -0.55 -11.10
N VAL A 852 -41.22 0.36 -12.08
CA VAL A 852 -40.32 0.20 -13.23
C VAL A 852 -39.47 1.44 -13.41
N MET A 853 -38.19 1.23 -13.68
CA MET A 853 -37.27 2.31 -14.03
C MET A 853 -36.80 2.18 -15.48
N ILE A 854 -36.78 3.30 -16.18
CA ILE A 854 -36.31 3.38 -17.56
C ILE A 854 -34.85 3.83 -17.57
N ASN A 855 -34.02 3.12 -18.34
CA ASN A 855 -32.65 3.51 -18.64
C ASN A 855 -32.45 3.72 -20.15
N VAL A 856 -31.65 4.72 -20.50
CA VAL A 856 -31.29 5.03 -21.89
C VAL A 856 -29.78 5.18 -21.98
N ASN A 857 -29.17 4.40 -22.87
CA ASN A 857 -27.71 4.36 -23.03
C ASN A 857 -27.24 5.26 -24.17
N THR A 858 -26.08 5.88 -23.97
CA THR A 858 -25.37 6.63 -25.02
C THR A 858 -24.23 5.81 -25.61
N VAL A 859 -23.63 4.95 -24.79
CA VAL A 859 -22.58 4.01 -25.19
C VAL A 859 -23.24 2.65 -25.36
N LYS A 860 -23.35 2.17 -26.61
CA LYS A 860 -24.00 0.87 -26.92
C LYS A 860 -23.02 -0.30 -26.93
N ASN A 861 -21.79 -0.09 -27.40
CA ASN A 861 -20.89 -1.20 -27.75
C ASN A 861 -19.85 -1.56 -26.69
N SER A 862 -19.69 -0.75 -25.64
CA SER A 862 -18.73 -1.04 -24.57
C SER A 862 -19.09 -2.34 -23.84
N PRO A 863 -18.12 -3.22 -23.55
CA PRO A 863 -18.34 -4.43 -22.75
C PRO A 863 -18.73 -4.16 -21.29
N THR A 864 -18.51 -2.95 -20.78
CA THR A 864 -18.67 -2.63 -19.35
C THR A 864 -19.34 -1.29 -19.04
N MET A 865 -19.36 -0.33 -19.98
CA MET A 865 -19.85 1.02 -19.73
C MET A 865 -21.36 1.16 -19.98
N PHE A 866 -22.10 1.52 -18.93
CA PHE A 866 -23.48 1.99 -18.96
C PHE A 866 -23.80 2.77 -17.68
N SER A 867 -24.98 3.39 -17.60
CA SER A 867 -25.35 4.25 -16.47
C SER A 867 -25.35 3.53 -15.11
N ARG A 868 -24.78 4.16 -14.08
CA ARG A 868 -24.87 3.74 -12.67
C ARG A 868 -26.31 3.46 -12.21
N ARG A 869 -27.28 4.18 -12.81
CA ARG A 869 -28.72 4.04 -12.55
C ARG A 869 -29.15 2.57 -12.58
N VAL A 870 -28.65 1.78 -13.53
CA VAL A 870 -29.05 0.38 -13.68
C VAL A 870 -28.72 -0.42 -12.41
N PHE A 871 -27.51 -0.30 -11.88
CA PHE A 871 -27.12 -0.93 -10.61
C PHE A 871 -27.93 -0.38 -9.43
N GLU A 872 -28.06 0.94 -9.36
CA GLU A 872 -28.73 1.64 -8.26
C GLU A 872 -30.21 1.24 -8.15
N GLY A 873 -30.94 1.15 -9.27
CA GLY A 873 -32.35 0.74 -9.26
C GLY A 873 -32.54 -0.74 -8.95
N LEU A 874 -31.70 -1.62 -9.49
CA LEU A 874 -31.76 -3.04 -9.16
C LEU A 874 -31.48 -3.28 -7.67
N ALA A 875 -30.49 -2.59 -7.08
CA ALA A 875 -30.24 -2.63 -5.64
C ALA A 875 -31.42 -2.10 -4.81
N CYS A 876 -32.19 -1.16 -5.37
CA CYS A 876 -33.42 -0.65 -4.76
C CYS A 876 -34.63 -1.57 -4.94
N GLY A 877 -34.50 -2.73 -5.60
CA GLY A 877 -35.65 -3.60 -5.89
C GLY A 877 -36.56 -3.08 -7.01
N THR A 878 -36.01 -2.29 -7.93
CA THR A 878 -36.74 -1.71 -9.07
C THR A 878 -36.19 -2.30 -10.36
N PRO A 879 -36.92 -3.24 -11.00
CA PRO A 879 -36.59 -3.74 -12.31
C PRO A 879 -36.40 -2.63 -13.34
N VAL A 880 -35.47 -2.87 -14.26
CA VAL A 880 -35.05 -1.88 -15.26
C VAL A 880 -35.43 -2.34 -16.66
N ILE A 881 -36.03 -1.44 -17.43
CA ILE A 881 -36.15 -1.57 -18.89
C ILE A 881 -35.18 -0.56 -19.51
N SER A 882 -34.31 -1.04 -20.38
CA SER A 882 -33.19 -0.28 -20.94
C SER A 882 -33.17 -0.38 -22.45
N THR A 883 -32.73 0.70 -23.11
CA THR A 883 -32.28 0.63 -24.50
C THR A 883 -31.01 -0.22 -24.60
N TYR A 884 -30.67 -0.70 -25.79
CA TYR A 884 -29.54 -1.61 -26.00
C TYR A 884 -28.22 -1.06 -25.47
N ALA A 885 -27.49 -1.91 -24.74
CA ALA A 885 -26.08 -1.74 -24.44
C ALA A 885 -25.43 -3.10 -24.14
N LYS A 886 -24.33 -3.41 -24.83
CA LYS A 886 -23.55 -4.63 -24.65
C LYS A 886 -23.10 -4.82 -23.20
N GLY A 887 -22.70 -3.75 -22.51
CA GLY A 887 -22.27 -3.82 -21.12
C GLY A 887 -23.36 -4.29 -20.17
N VAL A 888 -24.61 -3.88 -20.38
CA VAL A 888 -25.73 -4.34 -19.55
C VAL A 888 -25.95 -5.84 -19.76
N ASN A 889 -25.92 -6.31 -21.02
CA ASN A 889 -26.06 -7.73 -21.33
C ASN A 889 -24.91 -8.56 -20.72
N ASN A 890 -23.67 -8.08 -20.81
CA ASN A 890 -22.50 -8.79 -20.28
C ASN A 890 -22.50 -8.90 -18.75
N LEU A 891 -22.85 -7.82 -18.05
CA LEU A 891 -22.74 -7.77 -16.60
C LEU A 891 -24.01 -8.21 -15.87
N LEU A 892 -25.18 -8.05 -16.49
CA LEU A 892 -26.48 -8.25 -15.82
C LEU A 892 -27.43 -9.18 -16.61
N GLY A 893 -27.16 -9.43 -17.90
CA GLY A 893 -27.94 -10.33 -18.75
C GLY A 893 -29.45 -10.13 -18.61
N ASP A 894 -30.16 -11.24 -18.38
CA ASP A 894 -31.61 -11.28 -18.24
C ASP A 894 -32.15 -10.57 -16.98
N LEU A 895 -31.34 -9.93 -16.14
CA LEU A 895 -31.84 -9.13 -15.01
C LEU A 895 -32.39 -7.77 -15.46
N VAL A 896 -31.99 -7.29 -16.64
CA VAL A 896 -32.48 -6.06 -17.24
C VAL A 896 -33.23 -6.41 -18.52
N TYR A 897 -34.39 -5.80 -18.74
CA TYR A 897 -35.05 -5.91 -20.04
C TYR A 897 -34.35 -5.00 -21.03
N ILE A 898 -33.64 -5.60 -21.99
CA ILE A 898 -32.95 -4.91 -23.06
C ILE A 898 -33.61 -5.33 -24.37
N SER A 899 -34.30 -4.41 -25.03
CA SER A 899 -34.79 -4.64 -26.39
C SER A 899 -34.86 -3.33 -27.16
N GLU A 900 -34.76 -3.45 -28.47
CA GLU A 900 -35.07 -2.39 -29.44
C GLU A 900 -36.40 -2.67 -30.16
N ASP A 901 -36.98 -3.85 -29.99
CA ASP A 901 -38.30 -4.23 -30.54
C ASP A 901 -39.42 -3.66 -29.66
N GLU A 902 -40.42 -3.04 -30.29
CA GLU A 902 -41.51 -2.37 -29.56
C GLU A 902 -42.42 -3.36 -28.83
N GLN A 903 -42.62 -4.56 -29.38
CA GLN A 903 -43.46 -5.58 -28.76
C GLN A 903 -42.78 -6.18 -27.53
N ASP A 904 -41.48 -6.46 -27.59
CA ASP A 904 -40.71 -6.90 -26.42
C ASP A 904 -40.73 -5.87 -25.28
N ILE A 905 -40.59 -4.58 -25.60
CA ILE A 905 -40.65 -3.49 -24.62
C ILE A 905 -42.05 -3.43 -23.99
N LYS A 906 -43.09 -3.55 -24.82
CA LYS A 906 -44.50 -3.57 -24.38
C LYS A 906 -44.76 -4.76 -23.45
N ASP A 907 -44.28 -5.95 -23.80
CA ASP A 907 -44.41 -7.15 -22.98
C ASP A 907 -43.66 -7.01 -21.66
N ALA A 908 -42.47 -6.41 -21.65
CA ALA A 908 -41.73 -6.12 -20.43
C ALA A 908 -42.51 -5.19 -19.48
N PHE A 909 -43.14 -4.12 -19.98
CA PHE A 909 -44.02 -3.27 -19.17
C PHE A 909 -45.24 -4.03 -18.66
N GLN A 910 -45.90 -4.82 -19.53
CA GLN A 910 -47.06 -5.63 -19.18
C GLN A 910 -46.72 -6.60 -18.03
N PHE A 911 -45.61 -7.33 -18.11
CA PHE A 911 -45.23 -8.28 -17.08
C PHE A 911 -44.84 -7.61 -15.76
N LEU A 912 -44.10 -6.50 -15.81
CA LEU A 912 -43.61 -5.83 -14.60
C LEU A 912 -44.68 -5.03 -13.85
N LEU A 913 -45.64 -4.45 -14.55
CA LEU A 913 -46.68 -3.61 -13.94
C LEU A 913 -47.95 -4.40 -13.59
N ASN A 914 -48.24 -5.49 -14.30
CA ASN A 914 -49.48 -6.25 -14.15
C ASN A 914 -49.30 -7.67 -13.58
N SER A 915 -48.07 -8.16 -13.36
CA SER A 915 -47.81 -9.43 -12.66
C SER A 915 -46.90 -9.23 -11.43
N GLU A 916 -47.48 -9.31 -10.24
CA GLU A 916 -46.76 -9.12 -8.99
C GLU A 916 -45.71 -10.22 -8.74
N GLU A 917 -46.04 -11.47 -9.07
CA GLU A 917 -45.09 -12.60 -8.96
C GLU A 917 -43.84 -12.34 -9.81
N HIS A 918 -44.05 -11.95 -11.07
CA HIS A 918 -42.97 -11.70 -12.02
C HIS A 918 -42.11 -10.51 -11.59
N TYR A 919 -42.75 -9.42 -11.17
CA TYR A 919 -42.07 -8.25 -10.59
C TYR A 919 -41.18 -8.65 -9.40
N ARG A 920 -41.73 -9.38 -8.42
CA ARG A 920 -41.00 -9.78 -7.20
C ARG A 920 -39.82 -10.69 -7.50
N LYS A 921 -40.00 -11.66 -8.41
CA LYS A 921 -38.92 -12.55 -8.86
C LYS A 921 -37.79 -11.77 -9.52
N LYS A 922 -38.12 -10.83 -10.41
CA LYS A 922 -37.14 -9.98 -11.11
C LYS A 922 -36.41 -9.06 -10.13
N ALA A 923 -37.15 -8.40 -9.23
CA ALA A 923 -36.61 -7.50 -8.22
C ALA A 923 -35.65 -8.24 -7.27
N MET A 924 -36.04 -9.42 -6.77
CA MET A 924 -35.22 -10.19 -5.83
C MET A 924 -33.90 -10.63 -6.45
N LYS A 925 -33.93 -11.15 -7.68
CA LYS A 925 -32.71 -11.54 -8.40
C LYS A 925 -31.79 -10.33 -8.66
N GLY A 926 -32.37 -9.18 -9.03
CA GLY A 926 -31.63 -7.93 -9.23
C GLY A 926 -30.94 -7.42 -7.96
N ILE A 927 -31.65 -7.42 -6.83
CA ILE A 927 -31.10 -7.05 -5.52
C ILE A 927 -29.91 -7.96 -5.18
N ARG A 928 -30.10 -9.28 -5.27
CA ARG A 928 -29.06 -10.25 -4.91
C ARG A 928 -27.82 -10.10 -5.78
N GLU A 929 -27.99 -9.97 -7.10
CA GLU A 929 -26.86 -9.81 -8.02
C GLU A 929 -26.06 -8.56 -7.71
N VAL A 930 -26.73 -7.42 -7.55
CA VAL A 930 -26.03 -6.14 -7.30
C VAL A 930 -25.36 -6.12 -5.95
N LEU A 931 -26.03 -6.53 -4.87
CA LEU A 931 -25.44 -6.51 -3.53
C LEU A 931 -24.28 -7.51 -3.38
N LYS A 932 -24.28 -8.60 -4.14
CA LYS A 932 -23.21 -9.59 -4.13
C LYS A 932 -21.99 -9.16 -4.96
N ASN A 933 -22.20 -8.59 -6.15
CA ASN A 933 -21.13 -8.46 -7.16
C ASN A 933 -20.88 -7.01 -7.65
N HIS A 934 -21.83 -6.09 -7.46
CA HIS A 934 -21.80 -4.76 -8.07
C HIS A 934 -21.97 -3.60 -7.08
N THR A 935 -21.34 -3.69 -5.91
CA THR A 935 -21.25 -2.59 -4.93
C THR A 935 -19.90 -1.86 -4.97
N TYR A 936 -19.86 -0.64 -4.44
CA TYR A 936 -18.62 0.12 -4.31
C TYR A 936 -17.62 -0.53 -3.35
N THR A 937 -18.06 -1.37 -2.40
CA THR A 937 -17.16 -2.22 -1.62
C THR A 937 -16.34 -3.15 -2.53
N GLN A 938 -16.98 -3.83 -3.50
CA GLN A 938 -16.24 -4.69 -4.43
C GLN A 938 -15.35 -3.90 -5.38
N ARG A 939 -15.77 -2.69 -5.79
CA ARG A 939 -14.91 -1.80 -6.60
C ARG A 939 -13.67 -1.37 -5.83
N LEU A 940 -13.82 -1.03 -4.55
CA LEU A 940 -12.70 -0.65 -3.69
C LEU A 940 -11.78 -1.84 -3.39
N ASN A 941 -12.32 -3.04 -3.14
CA ASN A 941 -11.53 -4.27 -3.04
C ASN A 941 -10.67 -4.48 -4.30
N LYS A 942 -11.28 -4.38 -5.49
CA LYS A 942 -10.52 -4.50 -6.75
C LYS A 942 -9.39 -3.47 -6.84
N ILE A 943 -9.64 -2.21 -6.51
CA ILE A 943 -8.59 -1.17 -6.50
C ILE A 943 -7.46 -1.54 -5.54
N VAL A 944 -7.79 -1.93 -4.31
CA VAL A 944 -6.84 -2.33 -3.27
C VAL A 944 -6.00 -3.54 -3.70
N ASP A 945 -6.63 -4.55 -4.29
CA ASP A 945 -5.98 -5.78 -4.76
C ASP A 945 -5.01 -5.50 -5.91
N GLU A 946 -5.43 -4.75 -6.94
CA GLU A 946 -4.58 -4.41 -8.10
C GLU A 946 -3.37 -3.52 -7.72
N ILE A 947 -3.49 -2.72 -6.66
CA ILE A 947 -2.41 -1.87 -6.14
C ILE A 947 -1.50 -2.63 -5.15
N GLY A 948 -1.99 -3.75 -4.60
CA GLY A 948 -1.31 -4.53 -3.58
C GLY A 948 -1.31 -3.86 -2.20
N LEU A 949 -2.42 -3.20 -1.82
CA LEU A 949 -2.59 -2.64 -0.48
C LEU A 949 -3.13 -3.72 0.48
N ASN A 950 -2.64 -3.74 1.73
CA ASN A 950 -2.98 -4.78 2.70
C ASN A 950 -4.28 -4.47 3.48
N PHE A 951 -5.39 -4.32 2.74
CA PHE A 951 -6.73 -4.10 3.27
C PHE A 951 -7.68 -5.19 2.78
N ARG A 952 -8.66 -5.57 3.60
CA ARG A 952 -9.68 -6.55 3.23
C ARG A 952 -11.07 -6.12 3.67
N SER A 953 -12.06 -6.53 2.88
CA SER A 953 -13.47 -6.47 3.24
C SER A 953 -14.05 -7.87 3.26
N GLU A 954 -14.73 -8.23 4.34
CA GLU A 954 -15.43 -9.50 4.47
C GLU A 954 -16.82 -9.24 5.05
N LEU A 955 -17.83 -9.92 4.50
CA LEU A 955 -19.16 -9.91 5.09
C LEU A 955 -19.13 -10.57 6.48
N PRO A 956 -19.99 -10.14 7.43
CA PRO A 956 -19.93 -10.60 8.81
C PRO A 956 -20.15 -12.10 8.95
N ARG A 957 -19.35 -12.77 9.79
CA ARG A 957 -19.54 -14.21 10.03
C ARG A 957 -20.83 -14.49 10.82
N VAL A 958 -21.55 -15.56 10.46
CA VAL A 958 -22.76 -16.02 11.16
C VAL A 958 -22.60 -17.44 11.72
N THR A 959 -23.03 -17.66 12.96
CA THR A 959 -23.17 -19.01 13.52
C THR A 959 -24.62 -19.48 13.42
N VAL A 960 -24.85 -20.62 12.77
CA VAL A 960 -26.15 -21.30 12.76
C VAL A 960 -26.20 -22.25 13.95
N LEU A 961 -27.24 -22.13 14.77
CA LEU A 961 -27.56 -23.05 15.84
C LEU A 961 -28.55 -24.10 15.35
N GLY A 962 -28.36 -25.34 15.76
CA GLY A 962 -29.33 -26.41 15.57
C GLY A 962 -29.36 -27.36 16.76
N PHE A 963 -30.52 -27.95 17.02
CA PHE A 963 -30.69 -28.99 18.05
C PHE A 963 -30.97 -30.33 17.36
N ALA A 964 -30.27 -31.38 17.78
CA ALA A 964 -30.49 -32.72 17.26
C ALA A 964 -30.56 -33.76 18.38
N ASN A 965 -31.67 -34.50 18.40
CA ASN A 965 -31.95 -35.59 19.34
C ASN A 965 -31.76 -36.97 18.71
N SER A 966 -31.50 -37.01 17.40
CA SER A 966 -31.25 -38.23 16.64
C SER A 966 -30.17 -38.03 15.57
N LYS A 967 -29.65 -39.15 15.05
CA LYS A 967 -28.70 -39.13 13.92
C LYS A 967 -29.31 -38.55 12.64
N GLU A 968 -30.61 -38.76 12.44
CA GLU A 968 -31.33 -38.26 11.27
C GLU A 968 -31.47 -36.74 11.33
N GLU A 969 -31.88 -36.18 12.47
CA GLU A 969 -31.95 -34.73 12.70
C GLU A 969 -30.58 -34.07 12.53
N PHE A 970 -29.51 -34.69 13.05
CA PHE A 970 -28.15 -34.20 12.88
C PHE A 970 -27.76 -34.08 11.40
N HIS A 971 -27.95 -35.16 10.63
CA HIS A 971 -27.61 -35.14 9.20
C HIS A 971 -28.49 -34.15 8.42
N ASN A 972 -29.76 -34.00 8.80
CA ASN A 972 -30.65 -33.03 8.17
C ASN A 972 -30.18 -31.60 8.40
N LEU A 973 -29.78 -31.24 9.63
CA LEU A 973 -29.21 -29.92 9.94
C LEU A 973 -27.92 -29.66 9.15
N VAL A 974 -27.02 -30.64 9.06
CA VAL A 974 -25.81 -30.52 8.24
C VAL A 974 -26.17 -30.28 6.78
N LYS A 975 -27.13 -31.04 6.23
CA LYS A 975 -27.60 -30.86 4.85
C LYS A 975 -28.20 -29.46 4.62
N LYS A 976 -29.07 -28.97 5.52
CA LYS A 976 -29.65 -27.62 5.47
C LYS A 976 -28.56 -26.55 5.48
N PHE A 977 -27.57 -26.71 6.36
CA PHE A 977 -26.43 -25.81 6.47
C PHE A 977 -25.55 -25.81 5.23
N GLU A 978 -25.16 -26.98 4.73
CA GLU A 978 -24.29 -27.13 3.55
C GLU A 978 -24.94 -26.55 2.30
N LYS A 979 -26.28 -26.67 2.17
CA LYS A 979 -27.06 -26.08 1.07
C LYS A 979 -26.97 -24.54 1.00
N GLN A 980 -26.63 -23.85 2.09
CA GLN A 980 -26.60 -22.38 2.09
C GLN A 980 -25.47 -21.83 1.20
N THR A 981 -25.73 -20.86 0.33
CA THR A 981 -24.73 -20.28 -0.57
C THR A 981 -23.82 -19.24 0.10
N TYR A 982 -24.22 -18.73 1.28
CA TYR A 982 -23.41 -17.81 2.08
C TYR A 982 -22.15 -18.49 2.63
N GLN A 983 -20.97 -17.93 2.35
CA GLN A 983 -19.69 -18.59 2.64
C GLN A 983 -19.19 -18.37 4.08
N ASN A 984 -19.45 -17.19 4.67
CA ASN A 984 -18.93 -16.82 5.99
C ASN A 984 -19.82 -17.34 7.12
N LYS A 985 -20.03 -18.66 7.16
CA LYS A 985 -20.93 -19.33 8.13
C LYS A 985 -20.20 -20.43 8.90
N GLU A 986 -20.69 -20.72 10.11
CA GLU A 986 -20.37 -21.95 10.85
C GLU A 986 -21.64 -22.53 11.48
N LEU A 987 -21.66 -23.84 11.72
CA LEU A 987 -22.76 -24.58 12.33
C LEU A 987 -22.33 -25.06 13.71
N CYS A 988 -23.15 -24.79 14.72
CA CYS A 988 -23.02 -25.35 16.05
C CYS A 988 -24.26 -26.21 16.34
N ILE A 989 -24.06 -27.52 16.46
CA ILE A 989 -25.12 -28.48 16.75
C ILE A 989 -25.05 -28.87 18.22
N LEU A 990 -26.16 -28.62 18.93
CA LEU A 990 -26.38 -29.08 20.29
C LEU A 990 -27.07 -30.43 20.24
N ILE A 991 -26.43 -31.44 20.83
CA ILE A 991 -26.94 -32.81 20.87
C ILE A 991 -27.22 -33.28 22.29
N ASP A 992 -28.26 -34.10 22.43
CA ASP A 992 -28.43 -34.99 23.57
C ASP A 992 -27.73 -36.34 23.32
N LEU A 993 -27.62 -37.17 24.35
CA LEU A 993 -26.95 -38.47 24.25
C LEU A 993 -27.87 -39.49 23.54
N PHE A 994 -27.56 -39.82 22.28
CA PHE A 994 -28.27 -40.85 21.49
C PHE A 994 -27.32 -41.87 20.84
N PRO A 995 -27.75 -43.10 20.52
CA PRO A 995 -26.88 -44.12 19.92
C PRO A 995 -26.14 -43.62 18.66
N GLY A 996 -24.81 -43.69 18.67
CA GLY A 996 -23.96 -43.27 17.55
C GLY A 996 -23.49 -41.80 17.60
N TYR A 997 -23.83 -41.03 18.62
CA TYR A 997 -23.42 -39.62 18.75
C TYR A 997 -21.88 -39.42 18.74
N LEU A 998 -21.11 -40.32 19.38
CA LEU A 998 -19.64 -40.26 19.39
C LEU A 998 -19.03 -40.35 17.98
N LYS A 999 -19.64 -41.14 17.09
CA LYS A 999 -19.19 -41.27 15.71
C LYS A 999 -19.40 -39.96 14.95
N LEU A 1000 -20.56 -39.31 15.14
CA LEU A 1000 -20.84 -38.00 14.55
C LEU A 1000 -19.89 -36.92 15.07
N PHE A 1001 -19.64 -36.93 16.39
CA PHE A 1001 -18.69 -36.02 17.03
C PHE A 1001 -17.29 -36.12 16.42
N ASN A 1002 -16.78 -37.35 16.23
CA ASN A 1002 -15.46 -37.56 15.62
C ASN A 1002 -15.41 -37.26 14.11
N SER A 1003 -16.53 -37.44 13.39
CA SER A 1003 -16.56 -37.27 11.92
C SER A 1003 -16.76 -35.82 11.46
N TYR A 1004 -17.50 -34.99 12.20
CA TYR A 1004 -17.93 -33.68 11.72
C TYR A 1004 -17.30 -32.49 12.44
N ASN A 1005 -16.57 -32.68 13.54
CA ASN A 1005 -15.98 -31.58 14.29
C ASN A 1005 -14.77 -30.99 13.54
N ASN A 1006 -15.05 -30.05 12.65
CA ASN A 1006 -14.11 -29.41 11.74
C ASN A 1006 -14.19 -27.87 11.86
N LYS A 1007 -13.57 -27.13 10.94
CA LYS A 1007 -13.54 -25.66 10.99
C LYS A 1007 -14.94 -25.02 10.94
N ASN A 1008 -15.88 -25.63 10.22
CA ASN A 1008 -17.19 -25.05 9.92
C ASN A 1008 -18.35 -25.73 10.64
N VAL A 1009 -18.21 -26.99 11.08
CA VAL A 1009 -19.24 -27.70 11.86
C VAL A 1009 -18.67 -28.08 13.21
N LYS A 1010 -19.35 -27.68 14.28
CA LYS A 1010 -18.97 -27.96 15.67
C LYS A 1010 -20.14 -28.64 16.37
N THR A 1011 -19.83 -29.69 17.12
CA THR A 1011 -20.82 -30.45 17.88
C THR A 1011 -20.57 -30.27 19.36
N PHE A 1012 -21.62 -29.99 20.13
CA PHE A 1012 -21.54 -29.85 21.57
C PHE A 1012 -22.65 -30.66 22.26
N ILE A 1013 -22.35 -31.23 23.42
CA ILE A 1013 -23.33 -31.96 24.22
C ILE A 1013 -24.05 -30.95 25.12
N LYS A 1014 -25.39 -30.90 25.00
CA LYS A 1014 -26.26 -29.90 25.64
C LYS A 1014 -26.07 -29.84 27.16
N SER A 1015 -25.83 -30.99 27.81
CA SER A 1015 -25.67 -31.08 29.26
C SER A 1015 -24.45 -30.34 29.83
N TYR A 1016 -23.40 -30.03 29.04
CA TYR A 1016 -22.20 -29.32 29.54
C TYR A 1016 -22.32 -27.80 29.51
N PHE A 1017 -23.42 -27.23 29.01
CA PHE A 1017 -23.58 -25.78 28.86
C PHE A 1017 -23.87 -25.01 30.14
N HIS A 1018 -24.14 -25.69 31.26
CA HIS A 1018 -24.27 -25.06 32.57
C HIS A 1018 -23.02 -24.30 33.03
N ASN A 1019 -21.86 -24.56 32.39
CA ASN A 1019 -20.59 -23.90 32.71
C ASN A 1019 -20.37 -22.55 32.01
N TYR A 1020 -21.23 -22.18 31.05
CA TYR A 1020 -21.16 -20.88 30.37
C TYR A 1020 -22.25 -19.96 30.90
N GLN A 1021 -21.91 -18.70 31.20
CA GLN A 1021 -22.89 -17.75 31.73
C GLN A 1021 -23.73 -17.12 30.62
N ASN A 1022 -23.10 -16.82 29.49
CA ASN A 1022 -23.72 -16.14 28.37
C ASN A 1022 -23.23 -16.69 27.02
N ILE A 1023 -23.98 -16.38 25.96
CA ILE A 1023 -23.73 -16.91 24.62
C ILE A 1023 -22.43 -16.38 23.98
N LYS A 1024 -21.89 -15.24 24.43
CA LYS A 1024 -20.63 -14.66 23.91
C LYS A 1024 -19.39 -15.38 24.44
N GLU A 1025 -19.49 -16.04 25.59
CA GLU A 1025 -18.43 -16.94 26.08
C GLU A 1025 -18.32 -18.20 25.23
N TRP A 1026 -19.41 -18.58 24.55
CA TRP A 1026 -19.45 -19.75 23.69
C TRP A 1026 -19.13 -19.42 22.22
N LEU A 1027 -19.76 -18.38 21.66
CA LEU A 1027 -19.68 -18.03 20.25
C LEU A 1027 -18.87 -16.74 20.04
N ASN A 1028 -18.00 -16.75 19.04
CA ASN A 1028 -17.13 -15.60 18.69
C ASN A 1028 -17.51 -14.95 17.34
N THR A 1029 -18.76 -15.09 16.92
CA THR A 1029 -19.28 -14.51 15.68
C THR A 1029 -20.17 -13.30 15.98
N PRO A 1030 -20.21 -12.28 15.11
CA PRO A 1030 -21.06 -11.12 15.33
C PRO A 1030 -22.56 -11.42 15.20
N TYR A 1031 -22.92 -12.42 14.36
CA TYR A 1031 -24.30 -12.80 14.09
C TYR A 1031 -24.55 -14.27 14.41
N CYS A 1032 -25.79 -14.57 14.78
CA CYS A 1032 -26.31 -15.92 14.98
C CYS A 1032 -27.65 -16.11 14.27
N ALA A 1033 -27.95 -17.35 13.90
CA ALA A 1033 -29.19 -17.80 13.30
C ALA A 1033 -29.63 -19.12 13.96
N TYR A 1034 -30.90 -19.47 13.85
CA TYR A 1034 -31.41 -20.77 14.31
C TYR A 1034 -32.07 -21.52 13.16
N PHE A 1035 -31.68 -22.77 12.95
CA PHE A 1035 -32.35 -23.68 12.02
C PHE A 1035 -33.25 -24.65 12.78
N SER A 1036 -34.56 -24.47 12.58
CA SER A 1036 -35.59 -25.38 13.07
C SER A 1036 -35.55 -26.71 12.31
N SER A 1037 -35.82 -27.81 13.03
CA SER A 1037 -35.97 -29.12 12.41
C SER A 1037 -37.23 -29.21 11.53
N ASN A 1038 -38.27 -28.42 11.85
CA ASN A 1038 -39.57 -28.47 11.16
C ASN A 1038 -39.66 -27.56 9.93
N ASP A 1039 -38.75 -26.59 9.80
CA ASP A 1039 -38.82 -25.57 8.76
C ASP A 1039 -37.93 -25.89 7.56
N TYR A 1040 -38.34 -25.39 6.40
CA TYR A 1040 -37.57 -25.46 5.17
C TYR A 1040 -36.72 -24.20 4.97
N TYR A 1041 -35.44 -24.39 4.68
CA TYR A 1041 -34.50 -23.32 4.36
C TYR A 1041 -33.94 -23.52 2.94
N GLY A 1042 -34.26 -22.58 2.06
CA GLY A 1042 -33.72 -22.51 0.69
C GLY A 1042 -32.24 -22.16 0.68
N GLU A 1043 -31.55 -22.40 -0.43
CA GLU A 1043 -30.10 -22.22 -0.55
C GLU A 1043 -29.63 -20.78 -0.32
N ASN A 1044 -30.48 -19.78 -0.61
CA ASN A 1044 -30.14 -18.37 -0.46
C ASN A 1044 -30.68 -17.73 0.83
N TYR A 1045 -31.27 -18.51 1.74
CA TYR A 1045 -31.87 -18.00 2.98
C TYR A 1045 -30.90 -17.14 3.80
N LEU A 1046 -29.73 -17.69 4.15
CA LEU A 1046 -28.71 -16.93 4.88
C LEU A 1046 -28.11 -15.82 4.02
N LEU A 1047 -27.94 -16.05 2.71
CA LEU A 1047 -27.37 -15.04 1.82
C LEU A 1047 -28.22 -13.77 1.82
N ASP A 1048 -29.53 -13.91 1.65
CA ASP A 1048 -30.46 -12.78 1.56
C ASP A 1048 -30.48 -11.98 2.88
N LEU A 1049 -30.53 -12.67 4.03
CA LEU A 1049 -30.49 -12.03 5.35
C LEU A 1049 -29.14 -11.37 5.64
N MET A 1050 -28.03 -12.01 5.30
CA MET A 1050 -26.70 -11.46 5.56
C MET A 1050 -26.33 -10.32 4.60
N LEU A 1051 -26.82 -10.30 3.36
CA LEU A 1051 -26.68 -9.14 2.47
C LEU A 1051 -27.39 -7.91 3.03
N SER A 1052 -28.46 -8.07 3.82
CA SER A 1052 -29.14 -6.94 4.46
C SER A 1052 -28.25 -6.17 5.44
N THR A 1053 -27.23 -6.81 6.02
CA THR A 1053 -26.25 -6.14 6.90
C THR A 1053 -25.44 -5.05 6.19
N THR A 1054 -25.44 -5.04 4.85
CA THR A 1054 -24.77 -3.99 4.06
C THR A 1054 -25.54 -2.67 4.07
N PHE A 1055 -26.86 -2.69 4.32
CA PHE A 1055 -27.70 -1.49 4.25
C PHE A 1055 -28.53 -1.22 5.51
N THR A 1056 -28.68 -2.18 6.43
CA THR A 1056 -29.31 -1.97 7.73
C THR A 1056 -28.42 -2.42 8.88
N ASP A 1057 -28.40 -1.63 9.96
CA ASP A 1057 -27.69 -1.95 11.20
C ASP A 1057 -28.64 -2.53 12.26
N SER A 1058 -29.83 -3.00 11.89
CA SER A 1058 -30.79 -3.64 12.80
C SER A 1058 -30.16 -4.76 13.63
N GLU A 1059 -30.60 -4.87 14.87
CA GLU A 1059 -30.19 -5.96 15.77
C GLU A 1059 -30.72 -7.32 15.35
N VAL A 1060 -31.91 -7.35 14.74
CA VAL A 1060 -32.54 -8.56 14.21
C VAL A 1060 -32.98 -8.33 12.77
N ILE A 1061 -32.64 -9.25 11.88
CA ILE A 1061 -33.01 -9.25 10.46
C ILE A 1061 -33.67 -10.59 10.18
N GLY A 1062 -34.92 -10.59 9.71
CA GLY A 1062 -35.65 -11.83 9.49
C GLY A 1062 -36.70 -11.72 8.40
N LYS A 1063 -37.51 -12.76 8.24
CA LYS A 1063 -38.58 -12.80 7.24
C LYS A 1063 -39.93 -12.73 7.94
N ARG A 1064 -40.51 -11.52 8.06
CA ARG A 1064 -41.87 -11.35 8.62
C ARG A 1064 -42.89 -11.87 7.63
N ASN A 1065 -42.84 -11.38 6.39
CA ASN A 1065 -43.53 -12.02 5.28
C ASN A 1065 -42.81 -13.33 4.94
N HIS A 1066 -43.53 -14.44 4.91
CA HIS A 1066 -43.00 -15.75 4.55
C HIS A 1066 -44.10 -16.73 4.15
N PHE A 1067 -43.71 -17.88 3.61
CA PHE A 1067 -44.63 -18.98 3.35
C PHE A 1067 -44.72 -19.92 4.55
N ALA A 1068 -45.91 -20.44 4.83
CA ALA A 1068 -46.15 -21.48 5.82
C ALA A 1068 -46.81 -22.69 5.12
N TYR A 1069 -46.44 -23.90 5.54
CA TYR A 1069 -47.04 -25.13 5.05
C TYR A 1069 -48.14 -25.59 6.01
N ILE A 1070 -49.39 -25.41 5.60
CA ILE A 1070 -50.59 -25.69 6.40
C ILE A 1070 -51.53 -26.56 5.55
N ASP A 1071 -52.02 -27.67 6.11
CA ASP A 1071 -52.94 -28.60 5.43
C ASP A 1071 -52.48 -29.04 4.03
N ASN A 1072 -51.20 -29.37 3.89
CA ASN A 1072 -50.53 -29.73 2.64
C ASN A 1072 -50.54 -28.64 1.53
N LYS A 1073 -50.66 -27.37 1.93
CA LYS A 1073 -50.64 -26.22 1.02
C LYS A 1073 -49.68 -25.15 1.50
N LEU A 1074 -49.09 -24.41 0.55
CA LEU A 1074 -48.33 -23.21 0.84
C LEU A 1074 -49.27 -22.02 1.00
N VAL A 1075 -49.14 -21.31 2.12
CA VAL A 1075 -49.91 -20.12 2.46
C VAL A 1075 -48.94 -18.97 2.75
N GLU A 1076 -49.13 -17.82 2.11
CA GLU A 1076 -48.36 -16.60 2.42
C GLU A 1076 -48.88 -15.96 3.71
N SER A 1077 -47.98 -15.69 4.65
CA SER A 1077 -48.26 -15.09 5.96
C SER A 1077 -47.66 -13.70 6.07
N HIS A 1078 -48.41 -12.76 6.64
CA HIS A 1078 -47.98 -11.36 6.82
C HIS A 1078 -47.57 -10.66 5.51
N ALA A 1079 -48.39 -10.83 4.46
CA ALA A 1079 -48.19 -10.20 3.16
C ALA A 1079 -47.91 -8.68 3.26
N ASN A 1080 -47.11 -8.18 2.34
CA ASN A 1080 -46.70 -6.77 2.22
C ASN A 1080 -45.81 -6.24 3.35
N THR A 1081 -45.19 -7.10 4.17
CA THR A 1081 -44.25 -6.67 5.23
C THR A 1081 -42.78 -6.85 4.86
N GLU A 1082 -42.43 -6.89 3.57
CA GLU A 1082 -41.04 -6.97 3.12
C GLU A 1082 -40.32 -5.62 3.15
N TYR A 1083 -39.02 -5.66 3.42
CA TYR A 1083 -38.11 -4.52 3.38
C TYR A 1083 -38.54 -3.31 4.24
N GLU A 1084 -39.07 -3.58 5.43
CA GLU A 1084 -39.51 -2.57 6.38
C GLU A 1084 -39.12 -2.93 7.83
N TYR A 1085 -39.13 -1.92 8.70
CA TYR A 1085 -38.94 -2.13 10.12
C TYR A 1085 -40.24 -2.62 10.76
N VAL A 1086 -40.16 -3.69 11.54
CA VAL A 1086 -41.32 -4.37 12.14
C VAL A 1086 -41.21 -4.43 13.67
N HIS A 1087 -42.30 -4.78 14.33
CA HIS A 1087 -42.34 -4.89 15.80
C HIS A 1087 -42.11 -6.33 16.30
N ASN A 1088 -42.09 -7.31 15.40
CA ASN A 1088 -41.94 -8.71 15.75
C ASN A 1088 -41.33 -9.54 14.60
N LEU A 1089 -40.49 -10.51 14.94
CA LEU A 1089 -39.88 -11.50 14.07
C LEU A 1089 -39.74 -12.83 14.81
N GLU A 1090 -39.88 -13.95 14.10
CA GLU A 1090 -39.66 -15.28 14.69
C GLU A 1090 -38.17 -15.62 14.72
N ILE A 1091 -37.71 -16.35 15.75
CA ILE A 1091 -36.30 -16.77 15.86
C ILE A 1091 -35.89 -17.69 14.70
N ALA A 1092 -36.76 -18.62 14.30
CA ALA A 1092 -36.47 -19.58 13.23
C ALA A 1092 -36.35 -18.95 11.84
N SER A 1093 -36.87 -17.74 11.64
CA SER A 1093 -36.84 -17.00 10.38
C SER A 1093 -35.90 -15.79 10.41
N SER A 1094 -34.98 -15.70 11.38
CA SER A 1094 -34.11 -14.53 11.59
C SER A 1094 -32.63 -14.85 11.78
N VAL A 1095 -31.79 -13.86 11.41
CA VAL A 1095 -30.42 -13.67 11.90
C VAL A 1095 -30.39 -12.50 12.88
N PHE A 1096 -29.53 -12.56 13.88
CA PHE A 1096 -29.52 -11.59 14.97
C PHE A 1096 -28.11 -11.36 15.52
N LYS A 1097 -27.85 -10.12 15.98
CA LYS A 1097 -26.59 -9.75 16.61
C LYS A 1097 -26.48 -10.39 17.99
N MET A 1098 -25.29 -10.91 18.30
CA MET A 1098 -25.03 -11.55 19.61
C MET A 1098 -25.19 -10.62 20.81
N ASP A 1099 -25.05 -9.31 20.59
CA ASP A 1099 -25.10 -8.31 21.64
C ASP A 1099 -26.46 -8.21 22.34
N ILE A 1100 -27.54 -8.59 21.66
CA ILE A 1100 -28.91 -8.49 22.22
C ILE A 1100 -29.13 -9.41 23.43
N PHE A 1101 -28.38 -10.52 23.52
CA PHE A 1101 -28.50 -11.47 24.61
C PHE A 1101 -27.41 -11.32 25.67
N SER A 1102 -26.66 -10.22 25.66
CA SER A 1102 -25.53 -10.00 26.56
C SER A 1102 -25.88 -10.07 28.05
N LYS A 1103 -27.16 -9.91 28.41
CA LYS A 1103 -27.66 -9.95 29.79
C LYS A 1103 -28.47 -11.21 30.11
N GLU A 1104 -28.63 -12.12 29.15
CA GLU A 1104 -29.42 -13.33 29.35
C GLU A 1104 -28.56 -14.52 29.76
N ASN A 1105 -29.13 -15.34 30.65
CA ASN A 1105 -28.54 -16.62 30.97
C ASN A 1105 -28.62 -17.55 29.76
N LEU A 1106 -27.51 -18.23 29.43
CA LEU A 1106 -27.43 -19.09 28.27
C LEU A 1106 -28.46 -20.22 28.27
N SER A 1107 -28.77 -20.84 29.41
CA SER A 1107 -29.77 -21.93 29.45
C SER A 1107 -31.17 -21.46 29.11
N ASP A 1108 -31.55 -20.29 29.62
CA ASP A 1108 -32.85 -19.68 29.34
C ASP A 1108 -32.96 -19.27 27.87
N LEU A 1109 -31.89 -18.67 27.33
CA LEU A 1109 -31.80 -18.31 25.92
C LEU A 1109 -31.95 -19.53 25.01
N LEU A 1110 -31.19 -20.60 25.26
CA LEU A 1110 -31.28 -21.83 24.46
C LEU A 1110 -32.69 -22.44 24.55
N SER A 1111 -33.32 -22.43 25.73
CA SER A 1111 -34.71 -22.89 25.88
C SER A 1111 -35.69 -22.00 25.10
N ASN A 1112 -35.49 -20.68 25.08
CA ASN A 1112 -36.33 -19.74 24.34
C ASN A 1112 -36.20 -19.92 22.82
N ILE A 1113 -34.98 -20.15 22.33
CA ILE A 1113 -34.69 -20.45 20.92
C ILE A 1113 -35.38 -21.75 20.51
N GLU A 1114 -35.19 -22.83 21.28
CA GLU A 1114 -35.76 -24.16 21.00
C GLU A 1114 -37.30 -24.14 21.03
N LYS A 1115 -37.91 -23.34 21.93
CA LYS A 1115 -39.36 -23.14 22.00
C LYS A 1115 -39.92 -22.17 20.95
N GLY A 1116 -39.07 -21.56 20.12
CA GLY A 1116 -39.49 -20.63 19.07
C GLY A 1116 -40.12 -19.34 19.60
N LYS A 1117 -39.65 -18.80 20.72
CA LYS A 1117 -40.10 -17.46 21.17
C LYS A 1117 -39.78 -16.41 20.11
N ASP A 1118 -40.58 -15.35 20.05
CA ASP A 1118 -40.39 -14.27 19.09
C ASP A 1118 -39.55 -13.11 19.66
N PHE A 1119 -39.19 -12.15 18.81
CA PHE A 1119 -38.37 -11.00 19.18
C PHE A 1119 -39.16 -9.80 19.73
N SER A 1120 -40.47 -9.91 19.93
CA SER A 1120 -41.31 -8.78 20.38
C SER A 1120 -40.89 -8.22 21.75
N GLY A 1121 -40.37 -9.08 22.63
CA GLY A 1121 -39.84 -8.68 23.94
C GLY A 1121 -38.62 -7.76 23.83
N TYR A 1122 -37.72 -8.02 22.87
CA TYR A 1122 -36.52 -7.22 22.63
C TYR A 1122 -36.83 -5.91 21.91
N TYR A 1123 -37.83 -5.91 21.02
CA TYR A 1123 -38.33 -4.67 20.43
C TYR A 1123 -38.79 -3.67 21.50
N LYS A 1124 -39.54 -4.15 22.52
CA LYS A 1124 -39.95 -3.33 23.67
C LYS A 1124 -38.77 -2.80 24.51
N GLN A 1125 -37.59 -3.42 24.40
CA GLN A 1125 -36.36 -3.00 25.06
C GLN A 1125 -35.50 -2.07 24.19
N GLY A 1126 -35.96 -1.73 22.97
CA GLY A 1126 -35.31 -0.77 22.07
C GLY A 1126 -34.56 -1.40 20.88
N SER A 1127 -34.56 -2.73 20.74
CA SER A 1127 -33.96 -3.39 19.58
C SER A 1127 -34.74 -3.08 18.29
N ARG A 1128 -34.02 -2.87 17.18
CA ARG A 1128 -34.58 -2.66 15.84
C ARG A 1128 -34.68 -4.00 15.12
N LEU A 1129 -35.86 -4.27 14.57
CA LEU A 1129 -36.17 -5.48 13.82
C LEU A 1129 -36.46 -5.08 12.38
N PHE A 1130 -35.81 -5.74 11.43
CA PHE A 1130 -36.00 -5.49 10.00
C PHE A 1130 -36.49 -6.76 9.28
N SER A 1131 -37.58 -6.62 8.53
CA SER A 1131 -38.13 -7.69 7.72
C SER A 1131 -37.58 -7.61 6.29
N ASN A 1132 -37.05 -8.73 5.80
CA ASN A 1132 -36.52 -8.90 4.44
C ASN A 1132 -37.62 -9.47 3.49
N ASP A 1133 -37.22 -10.01 2.35
CA ASP A 1133 -38.08 -10.70 1.39
C ASP A 1133 -38.69 -11.99 1.96
N LYS A 1134 -39.71 -12.52 1.27
CA LYS A 1134 -40.46 -13.73 1.67
C LYS A 1134 -39.92 -15.06 1.17
N PHE A 1135 -38.91 -15.06 0.31
CA PHE A 1135 -38.41 -16.25 -0.39
C PHE A 1135 -37.40 -17.03 0.45
N ASN A 1136 -37.05 -18.24 0.01
CA ASN A 1136 -36.08 -19.13 0.64
C ASN A 1136 -36.41 -19.59 2.09
N TYR A 1137 -37.63 -19.42 2.58
CA TYR A 1137 -38.05 -19.92 3.89
C TYR A 1137 -39.51 -20.40 3.85
N VAL A 1138 -39.76 -21.58 4.42
CA VAL A 1138 -41.12 -22.07 4.66
C VAL A 1138 -41.25 -22.60 6.08
N GLN A 1139 -42.12 -21.97 6.86
CA GLN A 1139 -42.48 -22.44 8.20
C GLN A 1139 -43.22 -23.78 8.10
N ASN A 1140 -42.84 -24.77 8.91
CA ASN A 1140 -43.34 -26.15 8.87
C ASN A 1140 -43.13 -26.86 7.51
N GLY A 1141 -42.16 -26.41 6.71
CA GLY A 1141 -41.93 -26.88 5.35
C GLY A 1141 -41.09 -28.16 5.21
N GLU A 1142 -40.61 -28.78 6.29
CA GLU A 1142 -39.74 -29.96 6.22
C GLU A 1142 -40.37 -31.13 5.45
N SER A 1143 -41.69 -31.30 5.55
CA SER A 1143 -42.43 -32.37 4.88
C SER A 1143 -42.69 -32.13 3.40
N ILE A 1144 -42.29 -30.98 2.83
CA ILE A 1144 -42.54 -30.67 1.41
C ILE A 1144 -41.66 -31.56 0.54
N THR A 1145 -42.32 -32.45 -0.22
CA THR A 1145 -41.66 -33.35 -1.18
C THR A 1145 -41.87 -32.93 -2.64
N ALA A 1146 -42.85 -32.06 -2.91
CA ALA A 1146 -43.18 -31.60 -4.25
C ALA A 1146 -42.19 -30.52 -4.74
N ILE A 1147 -41.32 -30.90 -5.68
CA ILE A 1147 -40.30 -30.02 -6.27
C ILE A 1147 -40.91 -28.75 -6.88
N GLU A 1148 -42.11 -28.83 -7.46
CA GLU A 1148 -42.80 -27.69 -8.09
C GLU A 1148 -43.20 -26.61 -7.07
N GLN A 1149 -43.59 -27.01 -5.86
CA GLN A 1149 -43.91 -26.07 -4.78
C GLN A 1149 -42.67 -25.33 -4.29
N LEU A 1150 -41.54 -26.05 -4.14
CA LEU A 1150 -40.27 -25.44 -3.73
C LEU A 1150 -39.70 -24.49 -4.78
N LYS A 1151 -39.86 -24.77 -6.07
CA LYS A 1151 -39.43 -23.89 -7.18
C LYS A 1151 -40.10 -22.50 -7.17
N GLN A 1152 -41.26 -22.35 -6.54
CA GLN A 1152 -41.94 -21.05 -6.39
C GLN A 1152 -41.31 -20.18 -5.29
N ILE A 1153 -40.60 -20.80 -4.34
CA ILE A 1153 -40.04 -20.16 -3.15
C ILE A 1153 -38.52 -20.00 -3.26
N GLU A 1154 -37.84 -20.91 -3.95
CA GLU A 1154 -36.41 -20.86 -4.22
C GLU A 1154 -36.12 -19.95 -5.43
N ILE A 1155 -36.03 -18.65 -5.14
CA ILE A 1155 -35.66 -17.61 -6.10
C ILE A 1155 -34.20 -17.22 -5.95
#